data_AF-A0A4S4KJG3-F1
#
_entry.id   AF-A0A4S4KJG3-F1
#
_cell.length_a   1.000
_cell.length_b   1.000
_cell.length_c   1.000
_cell.angle_alpha   90.00
_cell.angle_beta   90.00
_cell.angle_gamma   90.00
#
_symmetry.space_group_name_H-M   'P 1'
#
loop_
_entity.id
_entity.type
_entity.pdbx_description
1 polymer ?
#
loop_
_entity_poly.entity_id
_entity_poly.type
_entity_poly.pdbx_seq_one_letter_code
_entity_poly.pdbx_strand_id
1 'polypeptide(L)'
;MVDLYGAQPMPFDGFLFASRVVVAKEAHTSSSVKDLIVAAKGVDDAKWEGTYTKETGGILTVRSELGEPIHKIATRGVKLWKEFDDTVFKLPKEKRAAWLKERKAEKPVPFIPILDATFEVWFKKDSLWAAEDIDAVFDQDPQRVCILQGPVAVKHSKVKGEPIKDMLGNITSILAQKLLDRIYGGDESMSIILVLSQSHSLRTAWPLLTFVMRSRRTRSYTLLAILFPNLPSGSKLLPVLVWTGQERFSSHPQLSRVPPTSTILSAGSLHLAKKRVVIDTEDGQRVSVSFFGAARSYGDHKPNFKAVETKYNAASRLIDVTVFENRHDVSVPLQFQFEYKPSMGFAPIHEIAADRNKRIKEFYWKLWFGDNEVLPEIDKPSAALLATKASSSRPCVPMQFKLQWISLLSLVGSNDFRIVKGSSPLKAGDVCKAEARIVSVINFDAGKSVKVKGFVTRDGLPVIEVVSSFLYRGRFDDFQNTFELLEEPDYVVELPDDSSVGVLNPKEWFEWEDETKPLLAGTILVFRVKSEVTYRNKTCYRSVSASGDVFVRNPIKRPVKVASVDFLNDDSRGNPVVDYLHRHGKPEGLMTPLANDIMATPPGVAVFNSPSTNEPYSKVSGDFNPIHINPYFSDFASLPGTITHGMRSSAATRRYIETVVAQGRLDRVIAYDVGFVGMILPGDELTVNIKHIGMQDGNIVVKVQTVNQRGEKVLEATAEVAQPTTVYVFTGQGSQERGVEWSFTTTPQPRAPCGMRPTLISPQSMGSPIIEIVKNPKEKTIHFGGIKGQAIRQRYMDMTYDTMDKDGNVKTLRPVLCAWSCNAGDGPVARSCGEIRTSIQMDHRVVSISNVTQVAFLESRIYPKA
;
A
#
# COMPACT_ATOMS: atom_id res chain seq x y z
N MET A 1 -18.15 58.29 13.72
CA MET A 1 -19.26 57.36 14.00
C MET A 1 -20.27 58.03 14.90
N VAL A 2 -20.09 58.02 16.23
CA VAL A 2 -21.04 58.64 17.19
C VAL A 2 -21.35 60.09 16.80
N ASP A 3 -20.33 60.92 16.69
CA ASP A 3 -20.45 62.38 16.45
C ASP A 3 -20.74 62.75 14.98
N LEU A 4 -20.75 61.75 14.09
CA LEU A 4 -20.96 61.94 12.63
C LEU A 4 -22.31 61.40 12.15
N TYR A 5 -22.90 60.43 12.86
CA TYR A 5 -24.12 59.73 12.46
C TYR A 5 -25.12 59.50 13.62
N GLY A 6 -24.84 59.98 14.84
CA GLY A 6 -25.69 59.79 16.02
C GLY A 6 -25.77 58.34 16.53
N ALA A 7 -24.95 57.44 16.01
CA ALA A 7 -24.99 56.01 16.30
C ALA A 7 -24.20 55.62 17.56
N GLN A 8 -24.52 54.47 18.16
CA GLN A 8 -23.72 53.88 19.24
C GLN A 8 -22.31 53.49 18.75
N PRO A 9 -21.31 53.36 19.66
CA PRO A 9 -19.98 52.87 19.30
C PRO A 9 -20.04 51.45 18.70
N MET A 10 -19.59 51.31 17.46
CA MET A 10 -19.48 50.04 16.75
C MET A 10 -17.98 49.72 16.54
N PRO A 11 -17.33 48.95 17.44
CA PRO A 11 -15.97 48.49 17.23
C PRO A 11 -15.91 47.43 16.13
N PHE A 12 -14.74 47.29 15.49
CA PHE A 12 -14.43 46.24 14.54
C PHE A 12 -13.35 45.34 15.13
N ASP A 13 -13.50 44.02 15.00
CA ASP A 13 -12.55 43.03 15.54
C ASP A 13 -11.20 43.00 14.80
N GLY A 14 -11.12 43.60 13.61
CA GLY A 14 -9.89 43.68 12.82
C GLY A 14 -10.05 44.50 11.54
N PHE A 15 -8.93 44.72 10.84
CA PHE A 15 -8.85 45.47 9.60
C PHE A 15 -8.07 44.68 8.55
N LEU A 16 -8.51 44.73 7.29
CA LEU A 16 -7.80 44.14 6.14
C LEU A 16 -7.22 45.24 5.25
N PHE A 17 -6.01 45.01 4.73
CA PHE A 17 -5.30 45.97 3.88
C PHE A 17 -4.94 45.32 2.55
N ALA A 18 -5.64 45.69 1.48
CA ALA A 18 -5.37 45.22 0.11
C ALA A 18 -4.54 46.26 -0.68
N SER A 19 -5.19 47.29 -1.23
CA SER A 19 -4.55 48.33 -2.06
C SER A 19 -3.27 48.97 -1.50
N ARG A 20 -3.16 49.12 -0.17
CA ARG A 20 -1.97 49.67 0.49
C ARG A 20 -0.73 48.77 0.39
N VAL A 21 -0.91 47.45 0.37
CA VAL A 21 0.22 46.49 0.44
C VAL A 21 0.79 46.13 -0.93
N VAL A 22 0.09 46.47 -2.02
CA VAL A 22 0.54 46.21 -3.41
C VAL A 22 1.86 46.93 -3.75
N VAL A 23 2.18 48.04 -3.05
CA VAL A 23 3.47 48.75 -3.21
C VAL A 23 4.61 48.22 -2.33
N ALA A 24 4.39 47.13 -1.58
CA ALA A 24 5.40 46.55 -0.70
C ALA A 24 6.67 46.12 -1.43
N LYS A 25 7.77 46.00 -0.69
CA LYS A 25 9.02 45.42 -1.20
C LYS A 25 8.82 43.98 -1.70
N GLU A 26 8.06 43.20 -0.93
CA GLU A 26 7.83 41.77 -1.12
C GLU A 26 6.67 41.44 -2.08
N ALA A 27 5.85 42.43 -2.46
CA ALA A 27 4.79 42.23 -3.46
C ALA A 27 5.41 42.07 -4.86
N HIS A 28 4.97 41.09 -5.64
CA HIS A 28 5.51 40.81 -6.98
C HIS A 28 5.20 41.90 -8.01
N THR A 29 4.27 42.82 -7.73
CA THR A 29 3.94 43.97 -8.58
C THR A 29 5.19 44.71 -9.07
N SER A 30 5.30 44.93 -10.38
CA SER A 30 6.54 45.36 -11.03
C SER A 30 6.98 46.77 -10.59
N SER A 31 8.28 47.07 -10.69
CA SER A 31 8.85 48.34 -10.21
C SER A 31 8.14 49.58 -10.80
N SER A 32 7.97 49.60 -12.12
CA SER A 32 7.32 50.69 -12.87
C SER A 32 5.81 50.79 -12.59
N VAL A 33 5.15 49.66 -12.34
CA VAL A 33 3.74 49.59 -11.91
C VAL A 33 3.55 50.20 -10.53
N LYS A 34 4.49 49.97 -9.59
CA LYS A 34 4.48 50.59 -8.26
C LYS A 34 4.62 52.12 -8.31
N ASP A 35 5.35 52.67 -9.29
CA ASP A 35 5.42 54.13 -9.48
C ASP A 35 4.05 54.72 -9.87
N LEU A 36 3.30 54.05 -10.76
CA LEU A 36 1.94 54.48 -11.11
C LEU A 36 0.98 54.42 -9.92
N ILE A 37 1.11 53.42 -9.04
CA ILE A 37 0.31 53.32 -7.81
C ILE A 37 0.62 54.48 -6.86
N VAL A 38 1.90 54.84 -6.67
CA VAL A 38 2.31 55.95 -5.79
C VAL A 38 1.91 57.32 -6.35
N ALA A 39 1.99 57.49 -7.68
CA ALA A 39 1.59 58.69 -8.40
C ALA A 39 0.07 58.95 -8.36
N ALA A 40 -0.76 57.91 -8.17
CA ALA A 40 -2.20 58.07 -8.04
C ALA A 40 -2.55 58.94 -6.81
N LYS A 41 -3.36 59.96 -7.03
CA LYS A 41 -3.75 60.93 -5.99
C LYS A 41 -4.79 60.33 -5.02
N GLY A 42 -5.62 59.42 -5.51
CA GLY A 42 -6.81 58.91 -4.82
C GLY A 42 -7.84 60.01 -4.54
N VAL A 43 -8.87 59.67 -3.76
CA VAL A 43 -9.93 60.59 -3.33
C VAL A 43 -10.40 60.32 -1.90
N ASP A 44 -11.22 61.22 -1.37
CA ASP A 44 -11.99 61.00 -0.15
C ASP A 44 -13.28 60.23 -0.42
N ASP A 45 -13.81 59.60 0.62
CA ASP A 45 -14.92 58.66 0.54
C ASP A 45 -16.15 59.27 -0.13
N ALA A 46 -16.54 60.49 0.26
CA ALA A 46 -17.63 61.26 -0.33
C ALA A 46 -17.47 61.63 -1.84
N LYS A 47 -16.42 61.13 -2.52
CA LYS A 47 -16.12 61.37 -3.94
C LYS A 47 -15.75 60.09 -4.72
N TRP A 48 -15.77 58.90 -4.12
CA TRP A 48 -15.27 57.68 -4.79
C TRP A 48 -16.13 57.24 -5.98
N GLU A 49 -17.44 57.47 -5.94
CA GLU A 49 -18.40 57.12 -7.00
C GLU A 49 -18.10 57.81 -8.35
N GLY A 50 -17.36 58.93 -8.35
CA GLY A 50 -16.94 59.61 -9.59
C GLY A 50 -16.22 58.69 -10.58
N THR A 51 -15.54 57.65 -10.06
CA THR A 51 -14.81 56.62 -10.83
C THR A 51 -15.65 55.88 -11.86
N TYR A 52 -16.98 55.77 -11.68
CA TYR A 52 -17.88 55.17 -12.66
C TYR A 52 -18.05 56.01 -13.94
N THR A 53 -17.87 57.33 -13.82
CA THR A 53 -18.15 58.29 -14.90
C THR A 53 -16.89 58.81 -15.58
N LYS A 54 -15.81 59.02 -14.81
CA LYS A 54 -14.54 59.60 -15.30
C LYS A 54 -13.38 59.25 -14.38
N GLU A 55 -12.16 59.45 -14.88
CA GLU A 55 -10.95 59.35 -14.06
C GLU A 55 -11.07 60.23 -12.81
N THR A 56 -10.95 59.60 -11.64
CA THR A 56 -11.21 60.20 -10.34
C THR A 56 -10.08 59.77 -9.40
N GLY A 57 -9.20 60.72 -9.05
CA GLY A 57 -7.99 60.42 -8.25
C GLY A 57 -6.91 59.61 -8.97
N GLY A 58 -7.02 59.41 -10.30
CA GLY A 58 -6.18 58.47 -11.06
C GLY A 58 -6.76 57.06 -11.16
N ILE A 59 -7.96 56.82 -10.63
CA ILE A 59 -8.69 55.53 -10.71
C ILE A 59 -9.90 55.68 -11.65
N LEU A 60 -10.26 54.59 -12.33
CA LEU A 60 -11.42 54.47 -13.21
C LEU A 60 -12.11 53.12 -12.95
N THR A 61 -13.44 53.08 -13.05
CA THR A 61 -14.21 51.83 -12.94
C THR A 61 -14.58 51.32 -14.32
N VAL A 62 -14.15 50.09 -14.62
CA VAL A 62 -14.49 49.36 -15.86
C VAL A 62 -15.35 48.14 -15.53
N ARG A 63 -15.93 47.48 -16.55
CA ARG A 63 -16.68 46.23 -16.38
C ARG A 63 -15.81 45.02 -16.68
N SER A 64 -16.01 43.95 -15.91
CA SER A 64 -15.43 42.63 -16.16
C SER A 64 -15.96 41.99 -17.47
N GLU A 65 -15.56 40.75 -17.75
CA GLU A 65 -16.15 39.90 -18.80
C GLU A 65 -17.61 39.49 -18.48
N LEU A 66 -17.97 39.41 -17.19
CA LEU A 66 -19.31 39.04 -16.70
C LEU A 66 -20.19 40.26 -16.36
N GLY A 67 -19.61 41.46 -16.31
CA GLY A 67 -20.30 42.75 -16.18
C GLY A 67 -20.12 43.47 -14.83
N GLU A 68 -19.49 42.86 -13.82
CA GLU A 68 -19.24 43.48 -12.51
C GLU A 68 -18.28 44.68 -12.62
N PRO A 69 -18.43 45.70 -11.74
CA PRO A 69 -17.51 46.84 -11.70
C PRO A 69 -16.16 46.48 -11.09
N ILE A 70 -15.08 46.93 -11.73
CA ILE A 70 -13.70 46.74 -11.28
C ILE A 70 -12.97 48.10 -11.27
N HIS A 71 -12.45 48.51 -10.11
CA HIS A 71 -11.61 49.69 -9.99
C HIS A 71 -10.17 49.39 -10.44
N LYS A 72 -9.68 50.15 -11.43
CA LYS A 72 -8.31 50.05 -11.96
C LYS A 72 -7.66 51.44 -12.02
N ILE A 73 -6.33 51.53 -11.97
CA ILE A 73 -5.61 52.76 -12.32
C ILE A 73 -5.97 53.15 -13.75
N ALA A 74 -6.21 54.45 -13.99
CA ALA A 74 -6.60 55.02 -15.27
C ALA A 74 -5.44 55.11 -16.28
N THR A 75 -4.77 53.98 -16.52
CA THR A 75 -3.72 53.80 -17.53
C THR A 75 -4.27 53.98 -18.95
N ARG A 76 -3.40 54.15 -19.95
CA ARG A 76 -3.82 54.22 -21.37
C ARG A 76 -4.66 52.99 -21.78
N GLY A 77 -4.25 51.79 -21.36
CA GLY A 77 -4.99 50.53 -21.60
C GLY A 77 -6.35 50.48 -20.90
N VAL A 78 -6.43 50.94 -19.64
CA VAL A 78 -7.71 50.98 -18.89
C VAL A 78 -8.67 52.05 -19.42
N LYS A 79 -8.15 53.15 -19.98
CA LYS A 79 -8.97 54.15 -20.68
C LYS A 79 -9.58 53.57 -21.96
N LEU A 80 -8.80 52.85 -22.76
CA LEU A 80 -9.30 52.11 -23.94
C LEU A 80 -10.33 51.03 -23.55
N TRP A 81 -10.13 50.33 -22.43
CA TRP A 81 -11.12 49.39 -21.89
C TRP A 81 -12.45 50.10 -21.63
N LYS A 82 -12.44 51.26 -20.94
CA LYS A 82 -13.67 52.01 -20.65
C LYS A 82 -14.36 52.51 -21.92
N GLU A 83 -13.59 52.96 -22.91
CA GLU A 83 -14.11 53.34 -24.23
C GLU A 83 -14.84 52.16 -24.88
N PHE A 84 -14.25 50.95 -24.89
CA PHE A 84 -14.89 49.76 -25.43
C PHE A 84 -16.09 49.27 -24.60
N ASP A 85 -16.08 49.41 -23.27
CA ASP A 85 -17.25 49.14 -22.43
C ASP A 85 -18.45 50.05 -22.79
N ASP A 86 -18.20 51.34 -23.01
CA ASP A 86 -19.24 52.33 -23.29
C ASP A 86 -19.72 52.29 -24.76
N THR A 87 -18.89 51.79 -25.68
CA THR A 87 -19.17 51.74 -27.13
C THR A 87 -19.43 50.32 -27.66
N VAL A 88 -18.40 49.49 -27.77
CA VAL A 88 -18.42 48.18 -28.47
C VAL A 88 -19.16 47.12 -27.66
N PHE A 89 -18.81 46.95 -26.38
CA PHE A 89 -19.40 45.91 -25.52
C PHE A 89 -20.83 46.25 -25.08
N LYS A 90 -21.24 47.51 -25.20
CA LYS A 90 -22.64 47.95 -25.02
C LYS A 90 -23.58 47.48 -26.14
N LEU A 91 -23.06 47.05 -27.30
CA LEU A 91 -23.88 46.57 -28.42
C LEU A 91 -24.39 45.13 -28.22
N PRO A 92 -25.61 44.80 -28.69
CA PRO A 92 -26.09 43.42 -28.78
C PRO A 92 -25.16 42.51 -29.60
N LYS A 93 -25.06 41.22 -29.24
CA LYS A 93 -24.05 40.30 -29.79
C LYS A 93 -24.13 40.19 -31.32
N GLU A 94 -25.32 40.20 -31.91
CA GLU A 94 -25.49 40.18 -33.38
C GLU A 94 -24.83 41.40 -34.05
N LYS A 95 -24.96 42.60 -33.46
CA LYS A 95 -24.42 43.85 -34.02
C LYS A 95 -22.91 43.96 -33.85
N ARG A 96 -22.35 43.41 -32.76
CA ARG A 96 -20.91 43.32 -32.56
C ARG A 96 -20.23 42.63 -33.76
N ALA A 97 -20.78 41.50 -34.22
CA ALA A 97 -20.20 40.70 -35.30
C ALA A 97 -20.08 41.43 -36.66
N ALA A 98 -20.80 42.54 -36.88
CA ALA A 98 -20.65 43.38 -38.07
C ALA A 98 -19.44 44.31 -37.98
N TRP A 99 -19.25 45.01 -36.85
CA TRP A 99 -18.10 45.89 -36.57
C TRP A 99 -16.77 45.12 -36.56
N LEU A 100 -16.82 43.89 -36.06
CA LEU A 100 -15.66 43.02 -35.91
C LEU A 100 -15.22 42.36 -37.24
N LYS A 101 -16.11 42.28 -38.23
CA LYS A 101 -15.95 41.50 -39.46
C LYS A 101 -14.75 41.92 -40.34
N GLU A 102 -14.16 43.07 -40.06
CA GLU A 102 -13.03 43.67 -40.79
C GLU A 102 -11.63 43.13 -40.37
N ARG A 103 -11.46 42.40 -39.24
CA ARG A 103 -10.11 42.07 -38.70
C ARG A 103 -10.02 40.67 -38.02
N LYS A 104 -8.98 39.84 -38.29
CA LYS A 104 -8.86 38.40 -37.90
C LYS A 104 -7.40 37.95 -37.62
N ALA A 105 -7.05 36.77 -37.06
CA ALA A 105 -7.79 35.51 -36.76
C ALA A 105 -7.33 34.81 -35.44
N GLU A 106 -8.04 33.76 -34.94
CA GLU A 106 -7.69 32.99 -33.69
C GLU A 106 -6.19 32.55 -33.65
N LYS A 107 -5.54 32.35 -32.50
CA LYS A 107 -5.99 31.94 -31.14
C LYS A 107 -5.21 32.74 -30.05
N PRO A 108 -5.56 32.81 -28.74
CA PRO A 108 -5.01 33.83 -27.86
C PRO A 108 -3.53 33.60 -27.50
N VAL A 109 -2.91 34.73 -27.25
CA VAL A 109 -1.49 35.00 -26.97
C VAL A 109 -1.49 36.32 -26.16
N PRO A 110 -0.35 36.93 -25.75
CA PRO A 110 -0.36 38.25 -25.09
C PRO A 110 -0.70 39.42 -26.06
N PHE A 111 -1.50 39.14 -27.09
CA PHE A 111 -2.06 40.08 -28.05
C PHE A 111 -3.41 39.56 -28.56
N ILE A 112 -4.26 40.47 -29.07
CA ILE A 112 -5.61 40.13 -29.53
C ILE A 112 -5.51 39.54 -30.95
N PRO A 113 -5.95 38.29 -31.16
CA PRO A 113 -5.67 37.58 -32.40
C PRO A 113 -6.78 37.81 -33.45
N ILE A 114 -8.06 37.69 -33.04
CA ILE A 114 -9.24 37.97 -33.87
C ILE A 114 -10.08 39.10 -33.27
N LEU A 115 -10.69 39.90 -34.15
CA LEU A 115 -11.90 40.64 -33.83
C LEU A 115 -13.11 39.81 -34.31
N ASP A 116 -13.82 39.16 -33.40
CA ASP A 116 -15.12 38.51 -33.66
C ASP A 116 -15.99 38.53 -32.40
N ALA A 117 -17.10 37.79 -32.37
CA ALA A 117 -18.01 37.76 -31.23
C ALA A 117 -17.36 37.39 -29.87
N THR A 118 -16.15 36.82 -29.88
CA THR A 118 -15.32 36.50 -28.70
C THR A 118 -14.32 37.60 -28.32
N PHE A 119 -14.25 38.72 -29.05
CA PHE A 119 -13.35 39.84 -28.79
C PHE A 119 -13.40 40.39 -27.36
N GLU A 120 -14.58 40.42 -26.72
CA GLU A 120 -14.70 40.83 -25.31
C GLU A 120 -13.92 39.89 -24.37
N VAL A 121 -13.90 38.59 -24.68
CA VAL A 121 -13.10 37.59 -23.97
C VAL A 121 -11.62 37.84 -24.22
N TRP A 122 -11.19 37.98 -25.48
CA TRP A 122 -9.78 38.23 -25.82
C TRP A 122 -9.21 39.55 -25.26
N PHE A 123 -10.06 40.57 -25.10
CA PHE A 123 -9.63 41.87 -24.57
C PHE A 123 -9.58 41.89 -23.03
N LYS A 124 -10.53 41.25 -22.34
CA LYS A 124 -10.70 41.38 -20.88
C LYS A 124 -10.05 40.25 -20.07
N LYS A 125 -10.00 39.04 -20.62
CA LYS A 125 -9.60 37.82 -19.89
C LYS A 125 -8.13 37.84 -19.51
N ASP A 126 -7.86 37.34 -18.30
CA ASP A 126 -6.51 37.18 -17.72
C ASP A 126 -5.62 38.44 -17.80
N SER A 127 -6.24 39.61 -17.66
CA SER A 127 -5.59 40.91 -17.86
C SER A 127 -4.80 41.43 -16.65
N LEU A 128 -4.51 40.59 -15.65
CA LEU A 128 -3.98 41.03 -14.34
C LEU A 128 -2.49 40.68 -14.09
N TRP A 129 -2.00 39.54 -14.57
CA TRP A 129 -0.64 39.06 -14.28
C TRP A 129 0.46 39.99 -14.81
N ALA A 130 0.18 40.71 -15.90
CA ALA A 130 1.03 41.75 -16.48
C ALA A 130 1.34 42.94 -15.54
N ALA A 131 0.69 43.03 -14.37
CA ALA A 131 1.03 44.00 -13.32
C ALA A 131 2.16 43.51 -12.38
N GLU A 132 2.52 42.23 -12.46
CA GLU A 132 3.62 41.60 -11.71
C GLU A 132 4.79 41.29 -12.66
N ASP A 133 4.51 40.73 -13.84
CA ASP A 133 5.48 40.58 -14.93
C ASP A 133 5.27 41.67 -16.00
N ILE A 134 6.03 42.77 -15.90
CA ILE A 134 6.08 43.83 -16.91
C ILE A 134 7.07 43.48 -18.04
N ASP A 135 7.99 42.55 -17.82
CA ASP A 135 9.04 42.22 -18.80
C ASP A 135 8.47 41.44 -19.99
N ALA A 136 7.42 40.66 -19.76
CA ALA A 136 6.61 40.02 -20.79
C ALA A 136 5.61 40.96 -21.51
N VAL A 137 5.46 42.22 -21.07
CA VAL A 137 4.58 43.20 -21.73
C VAL A 137 5.30 43.84 -22.92
N PHE A 138 4.66 43.87 -24.08
CA PHE A 138 5.17 44.58 -25.25
C PHE A 138 5.55 46.04 -24.91
N ASP A 139 6.78 46.43 -25.23
CA ASP A 139 7.46 47.70 -24.88
C ASP A 139 7.57 48.05 -23.39
N GLN A 140 7.21 47.13 -22.49
CA GLN A 140 7.35 47.23 -21.02
C GLN A 140 6.67 48.46 -20.39
N ASP A 141 5.80 49.18 -21.12
CA ASP A 141 5.11 50.38 -20.60
C ASP A 141 3.96 49.99 -19.65
N PRO A 142 4.03 50.32 -18.34
CA PRO A 142 2.95 50.04 -17.39
C PRO A 142 1.64 50.77 -17.72
N GLN A 143 1.65 51.76 -18.64
CA GLN A 143 0.43 52.36 -19.18
C GLN A 143 -0.41 51.42 -20.05
N ARG A 144 0.13 50.27 -20.47
CA ARG A 144 -0.63 49.21 -21.17
C ARG A 144 -1.38 48.30 -20.20
N VAL A 145 -0.98 48.29 -18.93
CA VAL A 145 -1.36 47.28 -17.94
C VAL A 145 -2.62 47.67 -17.16
N CYS A 146 -3.36 46.65 -16.72
CA CYS A 146 -4.54 46.77 -15.85
C CYS A 146 -4.17 46.56 -14.37
N ILE A 147 -4.06 47.66 -13.62
CA ILE A 147 -3.58 47.65 -12.22
C ILE A 147 -4.76 47.85 -11.27
N LEU A 148 -5.09 46.88 -10.42
CA LEU A 148 -6.21 46.97 -9.46
C LEU A 148 -5.86 47.90 -8.29
N GLN A 149 -6.65 48.97 -8.10
CA GLN A 149 -6.49 49.90 -6.98
C GLN A 149 -7.80 50.54 -6.53
N GLY A 150 -8.04 50.58 -5.21
CA GLY A 150 -9.20 51.20 -4.60
C GLY A 150 -9.07 52.72 -4.50
N PRO A 151 -10.08 53.51 -4.93
CA PRO A 151 -9.98 54.97 -5.07
C PRO A 151 -9.69 55.73 -3.78
N VAL A 152 -10.20 55.26 -2.63
CA VAL A 152 -9.92 55.88 -1.32
C VAL A 152 -8.60 55.39 -0.74
N ALA A 153 -8.26 54.10 -0.91
CA ALA A 153 -7.08 53.48 -0.30
C ALA A 153 -5.76 53.92 -0.96
N VAL A 154 -5.75 54.12 -2.28
CA VAL A 154 -4.51 54.39 -3.04
C VAL A 154 -3.78 55.67 -2.61
N LYS A 155 -4.50 56.67 -2.06
CA LYS A 155 -3.87 57.91 -1.53
C LYS A 155 -2.91 57.65 -0.36
N HIS A 156 -3.02 56.51 0.33
CA HIS A 156 -2.14 56.13 1.43
C HIS A 156 -0.91 55.33 0.96
N SER A 157 -0.86 54.87 -0.28
CA SER A 157 0.29 54.19 -0.88
C SER A 157 1.34 55.23 -1.34
N LYS A 158 2.11 55.80 -0.41
CA LYS A 158 3.08 56.88 -0.71
C LYS A 158 4.55 56.49 -0.71
N VAL A 159 4.92 55.32 -0.22
CA VAL A 159 6.28 54.79 -0.29
C VAL A 159 6.29 53.53 -1.15
N LYS A 160 7.10 53.51 -2.20
CA LYS A 160 7.38 52.34 -3.04
C LYS A 160 8.47 51.49 -2.40
N GLY A 161 8.25 50.18 -2.30
CA GLY A 161 9.27 49.26 -1.77
C GLY A 161 9.48 49.33 -0.26
N GLU A 162 8.51 49.87 0.48
CA GLU A 162 8.45 49.76 1.95
C GLU A 162 8.21 48.28 2.32
N PRO A 163 8.98 47.68 3.24
CA PRO A 163 8.77 46.29 3.65
C PRO A 163 7.39 46.08 4.28
N ILE A 164 6.71 44.98 3.95
CA ILE A 164 5.35 44.71 4.45
C ILE A 164 5.29 44.59 5.98
N LYS A 165 6.37 44.06 6.58
CA LYS A 165 6.59 44.01 8.02
C LYS A 165 6.51 45.40 8.64
N ASP A 166 7.16 46.38 8.01
CA ASP A 166 7.29 47.72 8.56
C ASP A 166 6.00 48.53 8.31
N MET A 167 5.35 48.37 7.14
CA MET A 167 4.01 48.91 6.87
C MET A 167 2.99 48.52 7.95
N LEU A 168 2.83 47.21 8.20
CA LEU A 168 1.84 46.69 9.13
C LEU A 168 2.28 46.87 10.59
N GLY A 169 3.59 46.77 10.87
CA GLY A 169 4.19 47.05 12.17
C GLY A 169 3.94 48.49 12.61
N ASN A 170 4.23 49.47 11.75
CA ASN A 170 3.99 50.90 12.03
C ASN A 170 2.51 51.18 12.35
N ILE A 171 1.58 50.62 11.57
CA ILE A 171 0.14 50.74 11.84
C ILE A 171 -0.21 50.12 13.21
N THR A 172 0.33 48.94 13.50
CA THR A 172 0.07 48.21 14.76
C THR A 172 0.61 48.97 15.97
N SER A 173 1.85 49.48 15.90
CA SER A 173 2.46 50.29 16.97
C SER A 173 1.71 51.60 17.20
N ILE A 174 1.27 52.30 16.15
CA ILE A 174 0.48 53.54 16.29
C ILE A 174 -0.90 53.26 16.92
N LEU A 175 -1.54 52.13 16.59
CA LEU A 175 -2.80 51.72 17.21
C LEU A 175 -2.60 51.30 18.67
N ALA A 176 -1.53 50.58 18.98
CA ALA A 176 -1.18 50.18 20.34
C ALA A 176 -0.90 51.39 21.24
N GLN A 177 -0.11 52.36 20.78
CA GLN A 177 0.14 53.61 21.51
C GLN A 177 -1.17 54.36 21.78
N LYS A 178 -2.01 54.56 20.75
CA LYS A 178 -3.32 55.23 20.92
C LYS A 178 -4.27 54.50 21.86
N LEU A 179 -4.14 53.17 22.01
CA LEU A 179 -4.89 52.38 22.99
C LEU A 179 -4.33 52.60 24.41
N LEU A 180 -3.00 52.59 24.55
CA LEU A 180 -2.28 52.86 25.80
C LEU A 180 -2.61 54.25 26.34
N ASP A 181 -2.48 55.29 25.52
CA ASP A 181 -2.75 56.68 25.89
C ASP A 181 -4.22 56.86 26.32
N ARG A 182 -5.17 56.28 25.57
CA ARG A 182 -6.60 56.52 25.72
C ARG A 182 -7.28 55.69 26.81
N ILE A 183 -6.82 54.47 27.06
CA ILE A 183 -7.46 53.54 28.02
C ILE A 183 -6.61 53.33 29.27
N TYR A 184 -5.29 53.34 29.13
CA TYR A 184 -4.33 53.04 30.21
C TYR A 184 -3.54 54.27 30.69
N GLY A 185 -3.85 55.46 30.17
CA GLY A 185 -3.22 56.72 30.58
C GLY A 185 -1.73 56.81 30.25
N GLY A 186 -1.23 56.00 29.32
CA GLY A 186 0.19 55.88 28.99
C GLY A 186 0.99 54.90 29.87
N ASP A 187 0.36 54.24 30.85
CA ASP A 187 1.06 53.31 31.75
C ASP A 187 1.25 51.91 31.12
N GLU A 188 2.44 51.66 30.58
CA GLU A 188 2.82 50.35 30.04
C GLU A 188 2.72 49.21 31.08
N SER A 189 2.87 49.48 32.38
CA SER A 189 2.84 48.44 33.42
C SER A 189 1.46 47.81 33.62
N MET A 190 0.40 48.50 33.20
CA MET A 190 -0.96 47.96 33.15
C MET A 190 -1.20 47.01 31.95
N SER A 191 -0.22 46.87 31.04
CA SER A 191 -0.29 45.98 29.88
C SER A 191 -0.04 44.52 30.27
N ILE A 192 -1.11 43.78 30.55
CA ILE A 192 -1.04 42.34 30.83
C ILE A 192 -0.47 41.62 29.59
N ILE A 193 0.61 40.85 29.77
CA ILE A 193 1.17 39.96 28.73
C ILE A 193 0.20 38.80 28.48
N LEU A 194 -0.79 39.05 27.62
CA LEU A 194 -1.68 38.03 27.10
C LEU A 194 -0.95 37.27 25.98
N VAL A 195 -0.54 36.02 26.24
CA VAL A 195 -0.20 35.11 25.13
C VAL A 195 -1.49 34.89 24.34
N LEU A 196 -1.48 35.29 23.07
CA LEU A 196 -2.62 35.26 22.14
C LEU A 196 -2.99 33.82 21.72
N SER A 197 -3.42 33.04 22.71
CA SER A 197 -4.09 31.76 22.57
C SER A 197 -5.60 31.97 22.42
N GLN A 198 -6.30 31.02 21.78
CA GLN A 198 -7.76 31.06 21.69
C GLN A 198 -8.40 30.76 23.05
N SER A 199 -8.65 31.79 23.85
CA SER A 199 -9.24 31.68 25.18
C SER A 199 -10.75 31.38 25.11
N HIS A 200 -11.11 30.13 24.83
CA HIS A 200 -12.47 29.65 25.07
C HIS A 200 -12.82 29.80 26.55
N SER A 201 -13.83 30.62 26.85
CA SER A 201 -14.29 30.88 28.21
C SER A 201 -15.10 29.70 28.76
N LEU A 202 -14.41 28.62 29.15
CA LEU A 202 -14.99 27.44 29.80
C LEU A 202 -15.45 27.78 31.24
N ARG A 203 -16.55 28.54 31.34
CA ARG A 203 -17.25 28.84 32.60
C ARG A 203 -18.11 27.64 33.05
N THR A 204 -17.48 26.49 33.24
CA THR A 204 -18.09 25.35 33.94
C THR A 204 -17.17 24.93 35.08
N ALA A 205 -17.56 25.32 36.31
CA ALA A 205 -16.90 24.84 37.52
C ALA A 205 -17.41 23.43 37.84
N TRP A 206 -16.56 22.43 37.67
CA TRP A 206 -16.87 21.04 38.06
C TRP A 206 -16.49 20.81 39.53
N PRO A 207 -17.28 20.05 40.31
CA PRO A 207 -16.97 19.77 41.70
C PRO A 207 -15.80 18.76 41.82
N LEU A 208 -14.59 19.29 41.90
CA LEU A 208 -13.37 18.55 42.26
C LEU A 208 -13.23 18.47 43.78
N LEU A 209 -13.09 17.25 44.33
CA LEU A 209 -12.54 17.09 45.68
C LEU A 209 -11.01 17.09 45.59
N THR A 210 -10.41 18.17 46.09
CA THR A 210 -8.96 18.38 46.12
C THR A 210 -8.40 18.05 47.50
N PHE A 211 -7.52 17.05 47.59
CA PHE A 211 -6.76 16.76 48.80
C PHE A 211 -5.32 17.26 48.66
N VAL A 212 -4.92 18.20 49.51
CA VAL A 212 -3.56 18.77 49.51
C VAL A 212 -2.73 18.09 50.60
N MET A 213 -1.69 17.34 50.21
CA MET A 213 -0.72 16.79 51.17
C MET A 213 0.55 17.67 51.20
N ARG A 214 0.86 18.15 52.41
CA ARG A 214 1.98 19.08 52.66
C ARG A 214 3.16 18.34 53.28
N SER A 215 4.21 18.13 52.49
CA SER A 215 5.54 17.83 53.05
C SER A 215 6.07 19.02 53.86
N ARG A 216 6.86 18.78 54.90
CA ARG A 216 7.30 19.80 55.86
C ARG A 216 8.79 20.15 55.80
N ARG A 217 9.55 19.58 54.85
CA ARG A 217 11.02 19.77 54.69
C ARG A 217 11.48 20.48 53.41
N THR A 218 10.58 20.67 52.44
CA THR A 218 10.85 21.32 51.14
C THR A 218 9.66 22.19 50.74
N ARG A 219 9.85 23.20 49.88
CA ARG A 219 8.77 24.02 49.30
C ARG A 219 8.00 23.28 48.17
N SER A 220 7.83 21.97 48.34
CA SER A 220 7.20 21.09 47.37
C SER A 220 5.82 20.66 47.84
N TYR A 221 4.78 21.01 47.09
CA TYR A 221 3.40 20.59 47.39
C TYR A 221 2.96 19.53 46.38
N THR A 222 2.39 18.44 46.90
CA THR A 222 1.80 17.37 46.09
C THR A 222 0.29 17.42 46.25
N LEU A 223 -0.40 17.77 45.17
CA LEU A 223 -1.86 17.94 45.14
C LEU A 223 -2.50 16.69 44.52
N LEU A 224 -3.45 16.10 45.25
CA LEU A 224 -4.13 14.86 44.91
C LEU A 224 -5.57 15.16 44.47
N ALA A 225 -5.87 14.92 43.20
CA ALA A 225 -7.20 15.05 42.63
C ALA A 225 -7.81 13.67 42.32
N ILE A 226 -9.08 13.49 42.71
CA ILE A 226 -9.86 12.27 42.45
C ILE A 226 -11.06 12.66 41.59
N LEU A 227 -11.16 12.08 40.39
CA LEU A 227 -12.25 12.35 39.45
C LEU A 227 -13.41 11.36 39.64
N PHE A 228 -14.60 11.89 39.93
CA PHE A 228 -15.83 11.13 40.13
C PHE A 228 -16.36 10.48 38.83
N PRO A 229 -17.18 9.41 38.92
CA PRO A 229 -17.51 8.58 37.75
C PRO A 229 -18.52 9.19 36.76
N ASN A 230 -19.24 10.24 37.13
CA ASN A 230 -20.34 10.79 36.32
C ASN A 230 -19.87 11.90 35.36
N LEU A 231 -19.04 11.53 34.37
CA LEU A 231 -18.82 12.36 33.18
C LEU A 231 -19.71 11.87 32.03
N PRO A 232 -20.34 12.75 31.24
CA PRO A 232 -21.15 12.34 30.10
C PRO A 232 -20.29 11.77 28.97
N SER A 233 -20.72 10.66 28.37
CA SER A 233 -20.03 10.01 27.24
C SER A 233 -19.78 11.01 26.11
N GLY A 234 -18.54 11.04 25.59
CA GLY A 234 -18.10 12.00 24.58
C GLY A 234 -17.57 13.34 25.13
N SER A 235 -17.61 13.58 26.45
CA SER A 235 -16.92 14.73 27.03
C SER A 235 -15.40 14.60 26.87
N LYS A 236 -14.85 15.42 25.96
CA LYS A 236 -13.40 15.57 25.81
C LYS A 236 -12.82 16.29 27.02
N LEU A 237 -12.45 15.52 28.03
CA LEU A 237 -11.20 15.84 28.72
C LEU A 237 -10.07 15.69 27.68
N LEU A 238 -9.72 16.82 27.05
CA LEU A 238 -8.31 17.10 26.79
C LEU A 238 -7.54 16.98 28.13
N PRO A 239 -6.21 17.05 28.14
CA PRO A 239 -5.44 17.29 29.36
C PRO A 239 -5.71 18.68 29.99
N VAL A 240 -6.94 18.89 30.48
CA VAL A 240 -7.43 20.06 31.24
C VAL A 240 -7.04 19.96 32.72
N LEU A 241 -5.86 19.39 32.96
CA LEU A 241 -4.90 20.03 33.84
C LEU A 241 -4.00 20.95 33.02
N VAL A 242 -4.65 21.89 32.31
CA VAL A 242 -3.99 23.11 31.85
C VAL A 242 -3.26 23.71 33.06
N TRP A 243 -2.14 24.38 32.80
CA TRP A 243 -1.39 25.19 33.77
C TRP A 243 -2.16 26.42 34.30
N THR A 244 -3.50 26.36 34.37
CA THR A 244 -4.39 27.39 34.89
C THR A 244 -4.11 27.66 36.36
N GLY A 245 -3.30 28.68 36.62
CA GLY A 245 -3.19 29.34 37.91
C GLY A 245 -4.44 30.16 38.21
N GLN A 246 -5.57 29.48 38.49
CA GLN A 246 -6.84 30.11 38.85
C GLN A 246 -7.41 29.56 40.18
N GLU A 247 -6.55 29.41 41.17
CA GLU A 247 -6.99 29.49 42.57
C GLU A 247 -6.72 30.92 43.07
N ARG A 248 -7.78 31.71 43.23
CA ARG A 248 -7.73 32.95 44.03
C ARG A 248 -7.70 32.56 45.51
N PHE A 249 -6.51 32.29 46.04
CA PHE A 249 -6.27 32.63 47.44
C PHE A 249 -6.04 34.14 47.55
N SER A 250 -6.66 34.76 48.54
CA SER A 250 -6.72 36.21 48.67
C SER A 250 -5.36 36.83 48.95
N SER A 251 -5.21 38.09 48.54
CA SER A 251 -4.10 39.00 48.90
C SER A 251 -2.68 38.48 48.63
N HIS A 252 -2.25 38.47 47.36
CA HIS A 252 -1.01 39.12 46.88
C HIS A 252 -0.98 39.07 45.32
N PRO A 253 -0.64 40.17 44.61
CA PRO A 253 -0.30 40.10 43.20
C PRO A 253 1.19 39.76 43.01
N GLN A 254 1.52 38.78 42.17
CA GLN A 254 2.78 38.61 41.39
C GLN A 254 2.72 37.24 40.65
N LEU A 255 3.30 37.16 39.44
CA LEU A 255 3.54 35.97 38.59
C LEU A 255 2.44 34.88 38.49
N SER A 256 1.69 34.89 37.37
CA SER A 256 1.11 33.68 36.75
C SER A 256 1.64 33.53 35.32
N ARG A 257 2.40 32.47 35.02
CA ARG A 257 3.04 32.24 33.70
C ARG A 257 2.83 30.80 33.18
N VAL A 258 1.75 30.57 32.42
CA VAL A 258 1.63 29.70 31.22
C VAL A 258 0.15 29.73 30.77
N PRO A 259 -0.17 29.88 29.47
CA PRO A 259 -1.53 29.93 28.97
C PRO A 259 -2.12 28.52 28.70
N PRO A 260 -3.45 28.40 28.49
CA PRO A 260 -4.05 27.24 27.87
C PRO A 260 -3.54 27.05 26.43
N THR A 261 -3.22 25.81 26.05
CA THR A 261 -2.99 25.43 24.65
C THR A 261 -3.88 24.25 24.30
N SER A 262 -4.79 24.42 23.36
CA SER A 262 -5.70 23.37 22.86
C SER A 262 -5.15 22.62 21.64
N THR A 263 -4.11 23.16 21.00
CA THR A 263 -3.79 22.90 19.58
C THR A 263 -3.14 21.55 19.26
N ILE A 264 -2.61 20.82 20.25
CA ILE A 264 -1.79 19.60 20.01
C ILE A 264 -2.43 18.32 20.57
N LEU A 265 -3.26 18.44 21.61
CA LEU A 265 -3.96 17.32 22.23
C LEU A 265 -5.42 17.24 21.75
N SER A 266 -5.60 17.44 20.44
CA SER A 266 -6.84 17.15 19.71
C SER A 266 -6.92 15.69 19.23
N ALA A 267 -5.79 14.96 19.25
CA ALA A 267 -5.70 13.53 19.04
C ALA A 267 -6.01 12.77 20.35
N GLY A 268 -7.09 11.98 20.34
CA GLY A 268 -7.52 11.16 21.47
C GLY A 268 -8.42 11.88 22.47
N SER A 269 -9.61 11.33 22.72
CA SER A 269 -10.41 11.68 23.91
C SER A 269 -9.81 10.92 25.09
N LEU A 270 -9.02 11.57 25.96
CA LEU A 270 -8.32 10.87 27.03
C LEU A 270 -9.36 10.27 28.01
N HIS A 271 -9.52 8.94 27.97
CA HIS A 271 -10.49 8.19 28.77
C HIS A 271 -10.13 8.21 30.27
N LEU A 272 -10.39 9.34 30.95
CA LEU A 272 -9.92 9.69 32.29
C LEU A 272 -10.86 9.27 33.44
N ALA A 273 -11.91 8.50 33.17
CA ALA A 273 -12.84 8.01 34.19
C ALA A 273 -12.11 7.18 35.27
N LYS A 274 -12.39 7.48 36.56
CA LYS A 274 -11.88 6.77 37.74
C LYS A 274 -10.34 6.73 37.88
N LYS A 275 -9.66 7.86 37.72
CA LYS A 275 -8.18 7.93 37.81
C LYS A 275 -7.70 8.89 38.91
N ARG A 276 -6.55 8.55 39.51
CA ARG A 276 -5.89 9.32 40.58
C ARG A 276 -4.85 10.23 39.94
N VAL A 277 -4.99 11.54 40.08
CA VAL A 277 -4.02 12.49 39.51
C VAL A 277 -3.20 13.14 40.62
N VAL A 278 -1.90 13.21 40.39
CA VAL A 278 -0.89 13.76 41.30
C VAL A 278 -0.21 14.91 40.58
N ILE A 279 -0.21 16.10 41.18
CA ILE A 279 0.48 17.28 40.65
C ILE A 279 1.56 17.68 41.64
N ASP A 280 2.80 17.75 41.16
CA ASP A 280 3.94 18.20 41.96
C ASP A 280 4.33 19.63 41.58
N THR A 281 4.60 20.44 42.60
CA THR A 281 4.96 21.85 42.46
C THR A 281 6.25 22.17 43.18
N GLU A 282 7.01 23.13 42.65
CA GLU A 282 8.21 23.69 43.26
C GLU A 282 8.10 25.22 43.20
N ASP A 283 8.29 25.91 44.33
CA ASP A 283 8.13 27.37 44.48
C ASP A 283 6.84 27.95 43.83
N GLY A 284 5.75 27.18 43.90
CA GLY A 284 4.43 27.54 43.38
C GLY A 284 4.19 27.24 41.90
N GLN A 285 5.21 26.84 41.13
CA GLN A 285 5.08 26.44 39.72
C GLN A 285 4.85 24.92 39.61
N ARG A 286 4.04 24.47 38.64
CA ARG A 286 3.78 23.03 38.43
C ARG A 286 4.90 22.41 37.59
N VAL A 287 5.63 21.47 38.19
CA VAL A 287 6.80 20.81 37.58
C VAL A 287 6.43 19.43 37.03
N SER A 288 5.53 18.70 37.69
CA SER A 288 5.07 17.36 37.28
C SER A 288 3.55 17.23 37.35
N VAL A 289 2.97 16.49 36.39
CA VAL A 289 1.61 15.96 36.43
C VAL A 289 1.66 14.47 36.11
N SER A 290 1.29 13.63 37.07
CA SER A 290 1.29 12.17 36.97
C SER A 290 -0.12 11.61 37.06
N PHE A 291 -0.54 10.86 36.05
CA PHE A 291 -1.82 10.15 35.99
C PHE A 291 -1.63 8.69 36.42
N PHE A 292 -2.36 8.26 37.46
CA PHE A 292 -2.32 6.91 38.00
C PHE A 292 -3.65 6.17 37.82
N GLY A 293 -3.55 4.88 37.51
CA GLY A 293 -4.67 3.97 37.27
C GLY A 293 -4.98 3.78 35.78
N ALA A 294 -5.49 2.58 35.46
CA ALA A 294 -6.09 2.20 34.17
C ALA A 294 -5.29 2.55 32.89
N ALA A 295 -4.48 1.60 32.46
CA ALA A 295 -3.78 1.53 31.17
C ALA A 295 -4.04 0.20 30.43
N ARG A 296 -5.14 -0.48 30.74
CA ARG A 296 -5.55 -1.76 30.15
C ARG A 296 -6.99 -1.65 29.68
N SER A 297 -7.32 -2.22 28.51
CA SER A 297 -8.66 -2.18 27.91
C SER A 297 -9.69 -3.07 28.59
N TYR A 298 -9.25 -4.03 29.40
CA TYR A 298 -10.10 -4.99 30.10
C TYR A 298 -9.40 -5.53 31.35
N GLY A 299 -10.16 -6.12 32.27
CA GLY A 299 -9.64 -6.72 33.51
C GLY A 299 -9.21 -5.71 34.58
N ASP A 300 -8.75 -6.22 35.72
CA ASP A 300 -8.50 -5.40 36.92
C ASP A 300 -7.40 -4.35 36.70
N HIS A 301 -7.80 -3.08 36.80
CA HIS A 301 -6.89 -1.96 36.67
C HIS A 301 -6.05 -1.79 37.94
N LYS A 302 -4.71 -1.92 37.81
CA LYS A 302 -3.78 -1.62 38.91
C LYS A 302 -3.88 -0.13 39.30
N PRO A 303 -4.38 0.23 40.50
CA PRO A 303 -4.69 1.63 40.84
C PRO A 303 -3.43 2.49 41.03
N ASN A 304 -2.31 1.86 41.39
CA ASN A 304 -1.01 2.52 41.58
C ASN A 304 -0.12 2.52 40.31
N PHE A 305 -0.59 2.00 39.16
CA PHE A 305 0.18 2.07 37.92
C PHE A 305 0.20 3.53 37.41
N LYS A 306 1.40 4.12 37.33
CA LYS A 306 1.62 5.41 36.65
C LYS A 306 1.49 5.17 35.15
N ALA A 307 0.49 5.76 34.51
CA ALA A 307 0.18 5.53 33.10
C ALA A 307 0.72 6.63 32.17
N VAL A 308 0.67 7.89 32.63
CA VAL A 308 1.22 9.05 31.92
C VAL A 308 1.88 9.97 32.95
N GLU A 309 3.03 10.53 32.61
CA GLU A 309 3.72 11.59 33.35
C GLU A 309 4.14 12.70 32.40
N THR A 310 3.75 13.94 32.70
CA THR A 310 4.24 15.14 32.02
C THR A 310 5.12 15.92 32.99
N LYS A 311 6.33 16.26 32.56
CA LYS A 311 7.28 17.11 33.29
C LYS A 311 7.62 18.35 32.48
N TYR A 312 7.77 19.50 33.14
CA TYR A 312 8.20 20.75 32.52
C TYR A 312 9.47 21.27 33.18
N ASN A 313 10.50 21.53 32.37
CA ASN A 313 11.74 22.15 32.80
C ASN A 313 11.74 23.63 32.39
N ALA A 314 11.60 24.53 33.35
CA ALA A 314 11.51 25.97 33.11
C ALA A 314 12.81 26.60 32.57
N ALA A 315 13.98 25.97 32.78
CA ALA A 315 15.26 26.47 32.31
C ALA A 315 15.51 26.13 30.84
N SER A 316 15.21 24.89 30.42
CA SER A 316 15.33 24.46 29.02
C SER A 316 14.08 24.70 28.17
N ARG A 317 12.95 25.04 28.80
CA ARG A 317 11.59 25.13 28.21
C ARG A 317 11.09 23.82 27.59
N LEU A 318 11.68 22.69 27.98
CA LEU A 318 11.28 21.38 27.51
C LEU A 318 10.12 20.83 28.33
N ILE A 319 9.20 20.16 27.63
CA ILE A 319 8.11 19.36 28.20
C ILE A 319 8.36 17.91 27.81
N ASP A 320 8.69 17.06 28.77
CA ASP A 320 8.82 15.61 28.57
C ASP A 320 7.48 14.94 28.91
N VAL A 321 6.93 14.17 27.97
CA VAL A 321 5.71 13.39 28.16
C VAL A 321 6.06 11.91 28.07
N THR A 322 5.99 11.21 29.21
CA THR A 322 6.24 9.77 29.30
C THR A 322 4.92 9.02 29.37
N VAL A 323 4.67 8.11 28.44
CA VAL A 323 3.57 7.14 28.48
C VAL A 323 4.14 5.78 28.88
N PHE A 324 3.48 5.07 29.80
CA PHE A 324 3.98 3.80 30.34
C PHE A 324 3.12 2.61 29.89
N GLU A 325 3.77 1.52 29.52
CA GLU A 325 3.15 0.21 29.27
C GLU A 325 3.48 -0.79 30.38
N ASN A 326 2.60 -1.76 30.67
CA ASN A 326 2.80 -2.77 31.70
C ASN A 326 3.01 -4.18 31.14
N ARG A 327 4.26 -4.53 30.84
CA ARG A 327 4.66 -5.87 30.40
C ARG A 327 5.05 -6.72 31.61
N HIS A 328 4.28 -7.78 31.90
CA HIS A 328 4.55 -8.72 32.99
C HIS A 328 4.96 -8.00 34.29
N ASP A 329 4.14 -7.03 34.68
CA ASP A 329 4.28 -6.18 35.87
C ASP A 329 5.44 -5.16 35.84
N VAL A 330 6.43 -5.31 34.94
CA VAL A 330 7.42 -4.28 34.61
C VAL A 330 6.74 -3.10 33.92
N SER A 331 7.15 -1.87 34.26
CA SER A 331 6.68 -0.63 33.62
C SER A 331 7.71 -0.15 32.60
N VAL A 332 7.34 -0.11 31.32
CA VAL A 332 8.23 0.29 30.21
C VAL A 332 7.83 1.69 29.73
N PRO A 333 8.72 2.70 29.78
CA PRO A 333 8.40 4.07 29.39
C PRO A 333 8.67 4.35 27.89
N LEU A 334 7.74 5.03 27.23
CA LEU A 334 7.94 5.73 25.96
C LEU A 334 7.96 7.24 26.19
N GLN A 335 9.01 7.92 25.72
CA GLN A 335 9.22 9.36 25.92
C GLN A 335 9.05 10.18 24.64
N PHE A 336 8.10 11.11 24.69
CA PHE A 336 7.93 12.21 23.74
C PHE A 336 8.46 13.50 24.36
N GLN A 337 9.02 14.38 23.54
CA GLN A 337 9.65 15.62 24.00
C GLN A 337 9.10 16.79 23.18
N PHE A 338 8.80 17.89 23.85
CA PHE A 338 8.24 19.09 23.23
C PHE A 338 8.97 20.35 23.71
N GLU A 339 9.02 21.38 22.88
CA GLU A 339 9.62 22.68 23.18
C GLU A 339 8.53 23.75 23.34
N TYR A 340 8.56 24.52 24.44
CA TYR A 340 7.61 25.60 24.69
C TYR A 340 8.12 26.96 24.16
N LYS A 341 7.42 27.49 23.14
CA LYS A 341 7.70 28.76 22.44
C LYS A 341 6.60 29.79 22.71
N PRO A 342 6.64 30.53 23.84
CA PRO A 342 5.62 31.54 24.17
C PRO A 342 5.51 32.69 23.15
N SER A 343 6.52 32.89 22.30
CA SER A 343 6.48 33.85 21.18
C SER A 343 5.55 33.41 20.02
N MET A 344 5.18 32.14 19.94
CA MET A 344 4.32 31.58 18.89
C MET A 344 2.91 31.32 19.44
N GLY A 345 2.21 32.35 19.93
CA GLY A 345 0.98 32.22 20.75
C GLY A 345 -0.16 31.36 20.19
N PHE A 346 -0.25 31.20 18.86
CA PHE A 346 -1.19 30.29 18.18
C PHE A 346 -0.84 28.79 18.32
N ALA A 347 0.45 28.48 18.33
CA ALA A 347 1.00 27.13 18.44
C ALA A 347 2.27 27.12 19.33
N PRO A 348 2.17 27.43 20.63
CA PRO A 348 3.32 27.70 21.49
C PRO A 348 4.04 26.45 22.00
N ILE A 349 3.75 25.27 21.46
CA ILE A 349 4.37 23.98 21.81
C ILE A 349 4.73 23.28 20.49
N HIS A 350 5.88 22.59 20.43
CA HIS A 350 6.31 21.87 19.23
C HIS A 350 6.92 20.51 19.59
N GLU A 351 6.57 19.42 18.92
CA GLU A 351 7.21 18.11 19.15
C GLU A 351 8.65 18.11 18.59
N ILE A 352 9.59 17.62 19.39
CA ILE A 352 10.98 17.42 18.99
C ILE A 352 11.08 16.10 18.23
N ALA A 353 10.95 16.20 16.91
CA ALA A 353 11.05 15.07 15.98
C ALA A 353 12.43 14.40 15.95
N ALA A 354 13.50 15.13 16.34
CA ALA A 354 14.84 14.58 16.50
C ALA A 354 14.83 13.38 17.47
N ASP A 355 15.46 12.28 17.07
CA ASP A 355 15.50 10.97 17.75
C ASP A 355 14.14 10.34 18.13
N ARG A 356 13.01 10.94 17.74
CA ARG A 356 11.66 10.42 18.03
C ARG A 356 11.49 8.95 17.62
N ASN A 357 11.92 8.63 16.39
CA ASN A 357 11.85 7.27 15.87
C ASN A 357 12.85 6.31 16.56
N LYS A 358 13.95 6.82 17.11
CA LYS A 358 14.90 6.04 17.92
C LYS A 358 14.29 5.71 19.29
N ARG A 359 13.76 6.70 20.01
CA ARG A 359 13.03 6.51 21.28
C ARG A 359 11.87 5.51 21.15
N ILE A 360 11.12 5.57 20.05
CA ILE A 360 10.06 4.59 19.72
C ILE A 360 10.63 3.18 19.45
N LYS A 361 11.71 3.04 18.68
CA LYS A 361 12.38 1.73 18.46
C LYS A 361 12.84 1.12 19.79
N GLU A 362 13.50 1.89 20.64
CA GLU A 362 14.06 1.43 21.93
C GLU A 362 12.95 0.95 22.88
N PHE A 363 11.82 1.65 22.94
CA PHE A 363 10.64 1.24 23.72
C PHE A 363 10.07 -0.11 23.24
N TYR A 364 9.87 -0.27 21.93
CA TYR A 364 9.31 -1.50 21.37
C TYR A 364 10.28 -2.70 21.41
N TRP A 365 11.57 -2.44 21.21
CA TRP A 365 12.63 -3.43 21.41
C TRP A 365 12.64 -3.95 22.85
N LYS A 366 12.63 -3.03 23.83
CA LYS A 366 12.48 -3.39 25.24
C LYS A 366 11.24 -4.24 25.48
N LEU A 367 10.07 -3.88 24.93
CA LEU A 367 8.82 -4.65 25.07
C LEU A 367 8.91 -6.10 24.57
N TRP A 368 9.41 -6.35 23.35
CA TRP A 368 9.35 -7.71 22.79
C TRP A 368 10.51 -8.62 23.20
N PHE A 369 11.71 -8.09 23.45
CA PHE A 369 12.93 -8.88 23.60
C PHE A 369 13.36 -9.03 25.05
N GLY A 370 13.40 -7.92 25.79
CA GLY A 370 13.84 -7.83 27.18
C GLY A 370 14.44 -6.47 27.50
N ASP A 371 14.54 -6.09 28.77
CA ASP A 371 15.16 -4.82 29.17
C ASP A 371 16.70 -4.87 29.17
N ASN A 372 17.28 -6.08 29.09
CA ASN A 372 18.72 -6.36 29.04
C ASN A 372 19.29 -6.41 27.61
N GLU A 373 18.44 -6.32 26.58
CA GLU A 373 18.80 -6.53 25.18
C GLU A 373 19.13 -5.17 24.55
N VAL A 374 20.27 -5.02 23.86
CA VAL A 374 20.67 -3.75 23.22
C VAL A 374 20.08 -3.66 21.81
N LEU A 375 19.55 -2.48 21.44
CA LEU A 375 19.08 -2.17 20.08
C LEU A 375 20.24 -2.33 19.07
N PRO A 376 20.21 -3.31 18.15
CA PRO A 376 21.30 -3.51 17.21
C PRO A 376 21.34 -2.42 16.13
N GLU A 377 22.54 -2.03 15.72
CA GLU A 377 22.76 -1.24 14.51
C GLU A 377 22.67 -2.17 13.29
N ILE A 378 21.47 -2.28 12.72
CA ILE A 378 21.18 -3.09 11.53
C ILE A 378 21.59 -2.29 10.30
N ASP A 379 22.85 -2.42 9.90
CA ASP A 379 23.41 -1.71 8.74
C ASP A 379 23.22 -2.54 7.45
N LYS A 380 22.54 -1.94 6.46
CA LYS A 380 22.26 -2.45 5.09
C LYS A 380 21.36 -3.72 4.99
N PRO A 381 20.68 -3.94 3.84
CA PRO A 381 19.64 -4.97 3.71
C PRO A 381 20.13 -6.42 3.71
N SER A 382 21.44 -6.66 3.60
CA SER A 382 22.07 -7.99 3.64
C SER A 382 22.17 -8.59 5.05
N ALA A 383 21.80 -7.85 6.10
CA ALA A 383 21.86 -8.31 7.49
C ALA A 383 20.79 -9.39 7.78
N ALA A 384 21.19 -10.66 7.73
CA ALA A 384 20.35 -11.77 8.20
C ALA A 384 20.11 -11.66 9.71
N LEU A 385 18.86 -11.44 10.13
CA LEU A 385 18.50 -11.40 11.55
C LEU A 385 18.35 -12.84 12.08
N LEU A 386 19.46 -13.36 12.61
CA LEU A 386 19.52 -14.56 13.44
C LEU A 386 18.82 -14.32 14.78
N ALA A 387 17.49 -14.38 14.78
CA ALA A 387 16.63 -14.31 15.97
C ALA A 387 16.64 -15.63 16.76
N THR A 388 17.84 -16.15 17.09
CA THR A 388 18.04 -17.46 17.72
C THR A 388 17.61 -17.48 19.19
N LYS A 389 16.30 -17.59 19.45
CA LYS A 389 15.72 -17.80 20.80
C LYS A 389 15.13 -19.21 20.90
N ALA A 390 15.98 -20.17 21.26
CA ALA A 390 15.58 -21.57 21.43
C ALA A 390 14.54 -21.72 22.56
N SER A 391 13.40 -22.34 22.25
CA SER A 391 12.29 -22.58 23.21
C SER A 391 12.17 -24.08 23.48
N SER A 392 12.55 -24.51 24.68
CA SER A 392 12.69 -25.94 25.03
C SER A 392 11.48 -26.57 25.74
N SER A 393 10.37 -25.84 25.95
CA SER A 393 9.33 -26.28 26.92
C SER A 393 7.88 -25.85 26.66
N ARG A 394 7.54 -25.35 25.47
CA ARG A 394 6.14 -24.96 25.13
C ARG A 394 5.74 -25.43 23.74
N PRO A 395 4.49 -25.88 23.53
CA PRO A 395 4.00 -26.27 22.21
C PRO A 395 4.02 -25.05 21.28
N CYS A 396 4.57 -25.24 20.08
CA CYS A 396 4.76 -24.16 19.12
C CYS A 396 3.42 -23.69 18.52
N VAL A 397 2.77 -22.73 19.17
CA VAL A 397 1.99 -21.70 18.46
C VAL A 397 2.91 -21.17 17.35
N PRO A 398 2.48 -21.12 16.07
CA PRO A 398 3.38 -20.88 14.93
C PRO A 398 4.21 -19.62 15.18
N MET A 399 5.53 -19.75 15.12
CA MET A 399 6.47 -18.74 15.63
C MET A 399 6.24 -17.41 14.92
N GLN A 400 5.63 -16.47 15.64
CA GLN A 400 5.45 -15.11 15.17
C GLN A 400 6.81 -14.43 15.26
N PHE A 401 7.47 -14.33 14.11
CA PHE A 401 8.72 -13.62 13.95
C PHE A 401 8.58 -12.19 14.49
N LYS A 402 9.27 -11.93 15.61
CA LYS A 402 9.30 -10.62 16.28
C LYS A 402 10.17 -9.64 15.50
N LEU A 403 9.76 -9.31 14.29
CA LEU A 403 10.52 -8.48 13.34
C LEU A 403 9.68 -7.25 12.94
N GLN A 404 9.44 -6.40 13.94
CA GLN A 404 8.77 -5.12 13.81
C GLN A 404 9.78 -4.00 14.10
N TRP A 405 9.99 -3.09 13.15
CA TRP A 405 11.06 -2.07 13.22
C TRP A 405 10.69 -0.77 12.50
N ILE A 406 10.96 0.36 13.18
CA ILE A 406 10.88 1.76 12.68
C ILE A 406 9.46 2.35 12.58
N SER A 407 9.07 3.16 13.59
CA SER A 407 7.79 3.89 13.66
C SER A 407 6.54 3.02 13.88
N LEU A 408 6.45 2.43 15.07
CA LEU A 408 5.53 1.34 15.39
C LEU A 408 4.15 1.80 15.87
N LEU A 409 3.46 2.50 14.96
CA LEU A 409 2.00 2.57 14.86
C LEU A 409 1.52 1.84 13.58
N SER A 410 2.39 0.97 13.04
CA SER A 410 2.18 0.16 11.85
C SER A 410 1.21 -0.97 12.09
N LEU A 411 0.47 -1.34 11.04
CA LEU A 411 -0.36 -2.54 11.04
C LEU A 411 0.37 -3.64 10.26
N VAL A 412 0.12 -4.89 10.64
CA VAL A 412 0.44 -6.04 9.78
C VAL A 412 -0.45 -5.95 8.54
N GLY A 413 0.15 -6.02 7.35
CA GLY A 413 -0.56 -5.98 6.07
C GLY A 413 -0.98 -7.36 5.59
N SER A 414 -0.07 -8.34 5.64
CA SER A 414 -0.36 -9.75 5.36
C SER A 414 0.61 -10.71 6.08
N ASN A 415 0.28 -12.00 6.11
CA ASN A 415 1.17 -13.05 6.59
C ASN A 415 0.86 -14.41 5.92
N ASP A 416 1.85 -15.01 5.24
CA ASP A 416 1.80 -16.36 4.67
C ASP A 416 2.58 -17.38 5.52
N PHE A 417 2.09 -18.61 5.54
CA PHE A 417 2.68 -19.78 6.19
C PHE A 417 2.64 -20.97 5.23
N ARG A 418 3.81 -21.43 4.78
CA ARG A 418 3.94 -22.56 3.84
C ARG A 418 4.79 -23.68 4.45
N ILE A 419 4.24 -24.89 4.52
CA ILE A 419 4.99 -26.09 4.92
C ILE A 419 5.94 -26.47 3.78
N VAL A 420 7.21 -26.70 4.10
CA VAL A 420 8.24 -27.07 3.12
C VAL A 420 7.95 -28.47 2.58
N LYS A 421 8.04 -28.64 1.25
CA LYS A 421 7.65 -29.88 0.55
C LYS A 421 8.48 -31.08 1.04
N GLY A 422 7.82 -32.04 1.68
CA GLY A 422 8.44 -33.22 2.30
C GLY A 422 8.68 -33.12 3.81
N SER A 423 8.60 -31.93 4.41
CA SER A 423 8.72 -31.74 5.85
C SER A 423 7.42 -32.08 6.57
N SER A 424 7.51 -32.81 7.69
CA SER A 424 6.35 -33.15 8.53
C SER A 424 6.01 -32.01 9.51
N PRO A 425 4.72 -31.80 9.87
CA PRO A 425 4.30 -30.76 10.82
C PRO A 425 5.05 -30.78 12.15
N LEU A 426 5.05 -29.62 12.83
CA LEU A 426 5.66 -29.46 14.15
C LEU A 426 4.87 -30.21 15.24
N LYS A 427 5.59 -30.76 16.23
CA LYS A 427 5.05 -31.54 17.35
C LYS A 427 5.51 -30.97 18.69
N ALA A 428 4.82 -31.34 19.77
CA ALA A 428 5.30 -31.04 21.11
C ALA A 428 6.57 -31.85 21.41
N GLY A 429 7.65 -31.16 21.76
CA GLY A 429 9.00 -31.73 21.94
C GLY A 429 10.01 -31.32 20.86
N ASP A 430 9.55 -30.81 19.71
CA ASP A 430 10.44 -30.36 18.62
C ASP A 430 11.29 -29.16 19.02
N VAL A 431 12.62 -29.29 18.97
CA VAL A 431 13.54 -28.16 19.17
C VAL A 431 13.66 -27.36 17.89
N CYS A 432 12.96 -26.23 17.85
CA CYS A 432 12.90 -25.37 16.66
C CYS A 432 13.82 -24.14 16.79
N LYS A 433 14.38 -23.68 15.66
CA LYS A 433 15.05 -22.38 15.51
C LYS A 433 14.32 -21.55 14.44
N ALA A 434 14.53 -20.23 14.46
CA ALA A 434 13.89 -19.29 13.56
C ALA A 434 14.93 -18.32 12.98
N GLU A 435 14.96 -18.18 11.65
CA GLU A 435 15.90 -17.35 10.91
C GLU A 435 15.14 -16.52 9.88
N ALA A 436 15.54 -15.27 9.61
CA ALA A 436 14.81 -14.40 8.68
C ALA A 436 15.68 -13.35 7.98
N ARG A 437 15.24 -12.97 6.78
CA ARG A 437 15.77 -11.87 5.96
C ARG A 437 14.66 -10.89 5.58
N ILE A 438 14.99 -9.61 5.48
CA ILE A 438 14.11 -8.63 4.83
C ILE A 438 14.22 -8.87 3.32
N VAL A 439 13.09 -8.99 2.63
CA VAL A 439 13.05 -9.21 1.17
C VAL A 439 12.47 -8.04 0.39
N SER A 440 11.85 -7.07 1.06
CA SER A 440 11.34 -5.86 0.40
C SER A 440 11.19 -4.72 1.39
N VAL A 441 11.54 -3.52 0.95
CA VAL A 441 11.27 -2.24 1.62
C VAL A 441 10.86 -1.24 0.53
N ILE A 442 9.58 -0.89 0.43
CA ILE A 442 9.04 -0.04 -0.65
C ILE A 442 8.23 1.12 -0.08
N ASN A 443 8.44 2.32 -0.62
CA ASN A 443 7.67 3.53 -0.26
C ASN A 443 6.42 3.68 -1.16
N PHE A 444 5.24 3.32 -0.65
CA PHE A 444 3.94 3.56 -1.29
C PHE A 444 3.27 4.85 -0.77
N ASP A 445 2.23 5.32 -1.46
CA ASP A 445 1.46 6.52 -1.05
C ASP A 445 0.75 6.39 0.31
N ALA A 446 0.43 5.15 0.73
CA ALA A 446 -0.17 4.86 2.03
C ALA A 446 0.87 4.72 3.16
N GLY A 447 2.16 4.57 2.82
CA GLY A 447 3.23 4.27 3.77
C GLY A 447 4.36 3.40 3.22
N LYS A 448 5.40 3.20 4.03
CA LYS A 448 6.49 2.27 3.72
C LYS A 448 6.06 0.85 4.05
N SER A 449 6.05 -0.02 3.06
CA SER A 449 5.85 -1.47 3.23
C SER A 449 7.19 -2.15 3.49
N VAL A 450 7.22 -3.16 4.37
CA VAL A 450 8.37 -4.02 4.61
C VAL A 450 7.91 -5.48 4.60
N LYS A 451 8.46 -6.30 3.69
CA LYS A 451 8.24 -7.75 3.63
C LYS A 451 9.45 -8.48 4.23
N VAL A 452 9.17 -9.47 5.08
CA VAL A 452 10.17 -10.30 5.76
C VAL A 452 9.87 -11.77 5.45
N LYS A 453 10.86 -12.51 4.92
CA LYS A 453 10.78 -13.95 4.66
C LYS A 453 11.70 -14.67 5.65
N GLY A 454 11.13 -15.63 6.38
CA GLY A 454 11.85 -16.41 7.39
C GLY A 454 11.49 -17.89 7.36
N PHE A 455 12.34 -18.69 7.98
CA PHE A 455 12.20 -20.14 8.06
C PHE A 455 12.24 -20.60 9.51
N VAL A 456 11.29 -21.46 9.87
CA VAL A 456 11.36 -22.27 11.09
C VAL A 456 12.07 -23.57 10.73
N THR A 457 13.22 -23.81 11.35
CA THR A 457 14.00 -25.04 11.18
C THR A 457 13.84 -25.99 12.37
N ARG A 458 13.89 -27.29 12.10
CA ARG A 458 13.98 -28.37 13.09
C ARG A 458 15.17 -29.23 12.70
N ASP A 459 16.07 -29.50 13.64
CA ASP A 459 17.32 -30.23 13.41
C ASP A 459 18.19 -29.65 12.26
N GLY A 460 18.08 -28.34 12.02
CA GLY A 460 18.77 -27.62 10.94
C GLY A 460 18.07 -27.65 9.58
N LEU A 461 17.00 -28.44 9.40
CA LEU A 461 16.22 -28.50 8.16
C LEU A 461 14.99 -27.58 8.21
N PRO A 462 14.65 -26.84 7.14
CA PRO A 462 13.49 -25.96 7.11
C PRO A 462 12.17 -26.74 7.06
N VAL A 463 11.23 -26.39 7.94
CA VAL A 463 9.93 -27.04 8.07
C VAL A 463 8.78 -26.12 7.64
N ILE A 464 8.85 -24.84 8.01
CA ILE A 464 7.83 -23.83 7.67
C ILE A 464 8.54 -22.57 7.14
N GLU A 465 8.15 -22.13 5.95
CA GLU A 465 8.41 -20.77 5.47
C GLU A 465 7.30 -19.82 5.97
N VAL A 466 7.69 -18.63 6.43
CA VAL A 466 6.79 -17.58 6.89
C VAL A 466 7.13 -16.27 6.16
N VAL A 467 6.15 -15.64 5.52
CA VAL A 467 6.34 -14.36 4.82
C VAL A 467 5.37 -13.32 5.38
N SER A 468 5.89 -12.40 6.20
CA SER A 468 5.09 -11.34 6.84
C SER A 468 5.32 -9.99 6.17
N SER A 469 4.24 -9.23 5.96
CA SER A 469 4.27 -7.87 5.41
C SER A 469 3.74 -6.86 6.43
N PHE A 470 4.44 -5.74 6.61
CA PHE A 470 4.12 -4.68 7.58
C PHE A 470 4.01 -3.32 6.88
N LEU A 471 3.01 -2.51 7.23
CA LEU A 471 2.81 -1.17 6.66
C LEU A 471 3.02 -0.08 7.70
N TYR A 472 4.11 0.66 7.55
CA TYR A 472 4.41 1.89 8.28
C TYR A 472 3.67 3.06 7.62
N ARG A 473 2.47 3.38 8.12
CA ARG A 473 1.65 4.50 7.62
C ARG A 473 2.42 5.82 7.67
N GLY A 474 2.37 6.60 6.58
CA GLY A 474 3.03 7.90 6.50
C GLY A 474 3.40 8.29 5.07
N ARG A 475 4.22 9.33 4.91
CA ARG A 475 4.86 9.69 3.64
C ARG A 475 6.37 9.50 3.79
N PHE A 476 7.00 8.91 2.78
CA PHE A 476 8.40 8.53 2.79
C PHE A 476 9.03 8.81 1.41
N ASP A 477 10.21 9.42 1.43
CA ASP A 477 11.00 9.88 0.28
C ASP A 477 12.43 9.30 0.28
N ASP A 478 12.76 8.46 1.27
CA ASP A 478 14.07 7.83 1.49
C ASP A 478 14.34 6.63 0.55
N PHE A 479 14.14 6.82 -0.76
CA PHE A 479 14.26 5.77 -1.78
C PHE A 479 15.64 5.09 -1.80
N GLN A 480 16.70 5.77 -1.35
CA GLN A 480 18.03 5.17 -1.18
C GLN A 480 18.08 3.96 -0.23
N ASN A 481 17.06 3.78 0.61
CA ASN A 481 16.91 2.64 1.53
C ASN A 481 15.85 1.63 1.04
N THR A 482 15.33 1.79 -0.18
CA THR A 482 14.24 0.96 -0.72
C THR A 482 14.72 -0.01 -1.80
N PHE A 483 14.29 -1.27 -1.67
CA PHE A 483 14.70 -2.39 -2.51
C PHE A 483 13.61 -3.48 -2.50
N GLU A 484 13.66 -4.39 -3.47
CA GLU A 484 12.87 -5.62 -3.46
C GLU A 484 13.64 -6.78 -4.09
N LEU A 485 13.58 -7.94 -3.44
CA LEU A 485 14.12 -9.22 -3.86
C LEU A 485 12.94 -10.12 -4.26
N LEU A 486 12.79 -10.36 -5.55
CA LEU A 486 11.73 -11.20 -6.12
C LEU A 486 12.29 -12.58 -6.47
N GLU A 487 11.58 -13.61 -6.04
CA GLU A 487 11.72 -14.98 -6.53
C GLU A 487 10.60 -15.15 -7.56
N GLU A 488 10.91 -14.99 -8.85
CA GLU A 488 9.94 -15.02 -9.95
C GLU A 488 9.37 -16.45 -10.12
N PRO A 489 8.15 -16.64 -10.63
CA PRO A 489 7.66 -17.97 -10.97
C PRO A 489 8.48 -18.62 -12.10
N ASP A 490 8.55 -19.95 -12.13
CA ASP A 490 9.12 -20.70 -13.25
C ASP A 490 8.36 -20.33 -14.55
N TYR A 491 9.06 -19.81 -15.58
CA TYR A 491 8.44 -19.46 -16.86
C TYR A 491 8.78 -20.50 -17.95
N VAL A 492 7.75 -21.13 -18.52
CA VAL A 492 7.88 -22.02 -19.68
C VAL A 492 7.82 -21.20 -20.97
N VAL A 493 8.93 -21.15 -21.71
CA VAL A 493 9.04 -20.50 -23.02
C VAL A 493 9.12 -21.57 -24.10
N GLU A 494 8.18 -21.55 -25.03
CA GLU A 494 8.15 -22.42 -26.22
C GLU A 494 8.80 -21.68 -27.39
N LEU A 495 9.77 -22.29 -28.08
CA LEU A 495 10.43 -21.71 -29.26
C LEU A 495 9.94 -22.43 -30.53
N PRO A 496 8.80 -22.06 -31.13
CA PRO A 496 8.17 -22.82 -32.22
C PRO A 496 8.96 -22.81 -33.54
N ASP A 497 9.78 -21.78 -33.77
CA ASP A 497 10.45 -21.51 -35.04
C ASP A 497 11.83 -20.84 -34.85
N ASP A 498 12.62 -20.79 -35.92
CA ASP A 498 13.97 -20.21 -35.91
C ASP A 498 13.95 -18.68 -35.68
N SER A 499 12.82 -18.01 -35.91
CA SER A 499 12.67 -16.58 -35.58
C SER A 499 12.62 -16.37 -34.07
N SER A 500 11.96 -17.28 -33.35
CA SER A 500 11.87 -17.30 -31.90
C SER A 500 13.24 -17.56 -31.26
N VAL A 501 14.02 -18.48 -31.83
CA VAL A 501 15.44 -18.68 -31.48
C VAL A 501 16.24 -17.40 -31.76
N GLY A 502 16.10 -16.81 -32.95
CA GLY A 502 16.78 -15.58 -33.36
C GLY A 502 16.40 -14.32 -32.56
N VAL A 503 15.30 -14.34 -31.79
CA VAL A 503 14.93 -13.26 -30.87
C VAL A 503 15.54 -13.45 -29.47
N LEU A 504 15.73 -14.69 -29.02
CA LEU A 504 16.29 -15.02 -27.70
C LEU A 504 17.82 -15.11 -27.71
N ASN A 505 18.40 -15.81 -28.67
CA ASN A 505 19.85 -16.09 -28.70
C ASN A 505 20.77 -14.85 -28.76
N PRO A 506 20.37 -13.68 -29.33
CA PRO A 506 21.20 -12.47 -29.27
C PRO A 506 20.81 -11.52 -28.11
N LYS A 507 20.16 -12.02 -27.04
CA LYS A 507 19.97 -11.24 -25.82
C LYS A 507 21.24 -11.24 -25.00
N GLU A 508 21.78 -10.05 -24.73
CA GLU A 508 22.98 -9.83 -23.91
C GLU A 508 22.90 -10.46 -22.51
N TRP A 509 21.68 -10.73 -22.02
CA TRP A 509 21.42 -11.37 -20.73
C TRP A 509 21.20 -12.89 -20.77
N PHE A 510 21.24 -13.53 -21.94
CA PHE A 510 20.99 -14.95 -22.13
C PHE A 510 22.25 -15.65 -22.64
N GLU A 511 22.79 -16.58 -21.85
CA GLU A 511 24.03 -17.31 -22.16
C GLU A 511 23.72 -18.80 -22.32
N TRP A 512 24.18 -19.44 -23.39
CA TRP A 512 23.96 -20.86 -23.66
C TRP A 512 25.20 -21.69 -23.31
N GLU A 513 25.06 -22.67 -22.41
CA GLU A 513 26.21 -23.40 -21.82
C GLU A 513 26.85 -24.45 -22.75
N ASP A 514 26.13 -24.90 -23.79
CA ASP A 514 26.54 -26.06 -24.61
C ASP A 514 26.62 -25.72 -26.11
N GLU A 515 27.70 -25.06 -26.51
CA GLU A 515 28.00 -24.75 -27.93
C GLU A 515 28.00 -25.99 -28.84
N THR A 516 28.19 -27.20 -28.30
CA THR A 516 28.15 -28.45 -29.09
C THR A 516 26.74 -28.86 -29.50
N LYS A 517 25.70 -28.27 -28.87
CA LYS A 517 24.28 -28.52 -29.12
C LYS A 517 23.58 -27.16 -29.24
N PRO A 518 23.59 -26.53 -30.44
CA PRO A 518 22.97 -25.21 -30.62
C PRO A 518 21.48 -25.24 -30.29
N LEU A 519 20.95 -24.11 -29.84
CA LEU A 519 19.52 -23.93 -29.56
C LEU A 519 18.70 -24.08 -30.85
N LEU A 520 17.82 -25.09 -30.91
CA LEU A 520 17.00 -25.40 -32.09
C LEU A 520 15.53 -25.01 -31.90
N ALA A 521 14.85 -24.70 -33.01
CA ALA A 521 13.38 -24.61 -33.04
C ALA A 521 12.73 -25.93 -32.57
N GLY A 522 11.58 -25.80 -31.90
CA GLY A 522 10.89 -26.88 -31.18
C GLY A 522 11.38 -27.10 -29.75
N THR A 523 12.40 -26.38 -29.29
CA THR A 523 12.87 -26.44 -27.88
C THR A 523 11.88 -25.75 -26.94
N ILE A 524 11.69 -26.33 -25.75
CA ILE A 524 10.92 -25.74 -24.65
C ILE A 524 11.87 -25.52 -23.49
N LEU A 525 12.00 -24.25 -23.08
CA LEU A 525 12.86 -23.79 -22.00
C LEU A 525 12.03 -23.48 -20.75
N VAL A 526 12.59 -23.76 -19.58
CA VAL A 526 12.02 -23.38 -18.27
C VAL A 526 13.00 -22.43 -17.59
N PHE A 527 12.62 -21.16 -17.48
CA PHE A 527 13.42 -20.10 -16.88
C PHE A 527 13.14 -20.01 -15.38
N ARG A 528 14.20 -20.08 -14.56
CA ARG A 528 14.14 -19.85 -13.10
C ARG A 528 14.94 -18.61 -12.74
N VAL A 529 14.26 -17.47 -12.70
CA VAL A 529 14.89 -16.15 -12.51
C VAL A 529 14.57 -15.61 -11.12
N LYS A 530 15.51 -14.86 -10.56
CA LYS A 530 15.31 -13.98 -9.40
C LYS A 530 15.67 -12.57 -9.84
N SER A 531 14.96 -11.56 -9.33
CA SER A 531 15.30 -10.16 -9.60
C SER A 531 15.57 -9.40 -8.31
N GLU A 532 16.58 -8.54 -8.33
CA GLU A 532 16.87 -7.58 -7.27
C GLU A 532 16.73 -6.17 -7.85
N VAL A 533 15.86 -5.37 -7.24
CA VAL A 533 15.62 -3.99 -7.67
C VAL A 533 15.85 -3.03 -6.52
N THR A 534 16.46 -1.90 -6.81
CA THR A 534 16.56 -0.75 -5.89
C THR A 534 15.90 0.45 -6.54
N TYR A 535 15.30 1.36 -5.78
CA TYR A 535 14.53 2.48 -6.34
C TYR A 535 15.30 3.80 -6.30
N ARG A 536 15.16 4.60 -7.36
CA ARG A 536 15.58 6.01 -7.37
C ARG A 536 14.42 6.94 -7.00
N ASN A 537 13.21 6.55 -7.37
CA ASN A 537 11.94 7.20 -7.04
C ASN A 537 10.78 6.19 -7.26
N LYS A 538 9.53 6.64 -7.19
CA LYS A 538 8.32 5.79 -7.34
C LYS A 538 8.17 5.09 -8.71
N THR A 539 8.85 5.56 -9.76
CA THR A 539 8.65 5.09 -11.15
C THR A 539 9.93 4.65 -11.85
N CYS A 540 11.09 4.91 -11.24
CA CYS A 540 12.39 4.56 -11.80
C CYS A 540 13.19 3.77 -10.76
N TYR A 541 13.70 2.62 -11.19
CA TYR A 541 14.72 1.88 -10.46
C TYR A 541 16.05 2.66 -10.52
N ARG A 542 16.86 2.50 -9.47
CA ARG A 542 18.25 2.96 -9.44
C ARG A 542 19.17 1.92 -10.07
N SER A 543 18.93 0.65 -9.74
CA SER A 543 19.59 -0.54 -10.30
C SER A 543 18.58 -1.67 -10.36
N VAL A 544 18.63 -2.45 -11.43
CA VAL A 544 17.86 -3.68 -11.65
C VAL A 544 18.84 -4.77 -12.01
N SER A 545 18.86 -5.86 -11.26
CA SER A 545 19.46 -7.12 -11.71
C SER A 545 18.41 -8.22 -11.85
N ALA A 546 18.69 -9.18 -12.74
CA ALA A 546 17.91 -10.39 -12.89
C ALA A 546 18.84 -11.55 -13.26
N SER A 547 18.91 -12.57 -12.42
CA SER A 547 19.81 -13.71 -12.63
C SER A 547 19.10 -15.04 -12.41
N GLY A 548 19.55 -16.10 -13.08
CA GLY A 548 18.84 -17.38 -13.05
C GLY A 548 19.45 -18.50 -13.88
N ASP A 549 18.85 -19.68 -13.74
CA ASP A 549 19.18 -20.87 -14.52
C ASP A 549 18.04 -21.21 -15.48
N VAL A 550 18.38 -21.74 -16.66
CA VAL A 550 17.42 -22.14 -17.70
C VAL A 550 17.56 -23.63 -17.99
N PHE A 551 16.43 -24.34 -18.00
CA PHE A 551 16.38 -25.80 -18.07
C PHE A 551 15.57 -26.31 -19.26
N VAL A 552 15.96 -27.46 -19.80
CA VAL A 552 15.15 -28.28 -20.72
C VAL A 552 14.64 -29.52 -19.99
N ARG A 553 13.38 -29.92 -20.21
CA ARG A 553 12.86 -31.20 -19.72
C ARG A 553 13.27 -32.34 -20.65
N ASN A 554 14.01 -33.31 -20.10
CA ASN A 554 14.41 -34.51 -20.85
C ASN A 554 13.20 -35.46 -21.09
N PRO A 555 13.35 -36.55 -21.87
CA PRO A 555 12.24 -37.48 -22.16
C PRO A 555 11.58 -38.16 -20.94
N ILE A 556 12.18 -38.04 -19.75
CA ILE A 556 11.70 -38.55 -18.46
C ILE A 556 11.23 -37.38 -17.55
N LYS A 557 10.85 -36.24 -18.16
CA LYS A 557 10.46 -34.95 -17.54
C LYS A 557 11.50 -34.30 -16.61
N ARG A 558 12.69 -34.86 -16.38
CA ARG A 558 13.69 -34.25 -15.48
C ARG A 558 14.27 -32.97 -16.11
N PRO A 559 14.39 -31.86 -15.36
CA PRO A 559 15.08 -30.66 -15.83
C PRO A 559 16.59 -30.92 -15.93
N VAL A 560 17.20 -30.41 -16.99
CA VAL A 560 18.64 -30.38 -17.24
C VAL A 560 19.00 -28.93 -17.56
N LYS A 561 19.99 -28.33 -16.89
CA LYS A 561 20.43 -26.95 -17.20
C LYS A 561 21.04 -26.92 -18.60
N VAL A 562 20.78 -25.84 -19.34
CA VAL A 562 21.32 -25.60 -20.69
C VAL A 562 21.80 -24.15 -20.91
N ALA A 563 21.39 -23.22 -20.04
CA ALA A 563 21.66 -21.79 -20.20
C ALA A 563 21.60 -21.03 -18.86
N SER A 564 22.28 -19.90 -18.81
CA SER A 564 22.25 -18.91 -17.74
C SER A 564 21.37 -17.71 -18.12
N VAL A 565 20.88 -17.00 -17.11
CA VAL A 565 20.44 -15.60 -17.23
C VAL A 565 21.29 -14.76 -16.29
N ASP A 566 21.87 -13.68 -16.80
CA ASP A 566 22.46 -12.61 -15.99
C ASP A 566 22.21 -11.25 -16.64
N PHE A 567 21.60 -10.35 -15.90
CA PHE A 567 21.27 -8.99 -16.32
C PHE A 567 21.56 -8.03 -15.18
N LEU A 568 22.21 -6.91 -15.49
CA LEU A 568 22.41 -5.79 -14.58
C LEU A 568 22.30 -4.49 -15.38
N ASN A 569 21.46 -3.56 -14.93
CA ASN A 569 21.38 -2.21 -15.50
C ASN A 569 20.92 -1.16 -14.48
N ASP A 570 21.55 0.01 -14.54
CA ASP A 570 21.23 1.18 -13.71
C ASP A 570 20.17 2.09 -14.37
N ASP A 571 19.50 2.91 -13.55
CA ASP A 571 18.52 3.94 -13.96
C ASP A 571 17.35 3.45 -14.86
N SER A 572 17.00 2.16 -14.77
CA SER A 572 15.94 1.53 -15.57
C SER A 572 14.51 1.93 -15.11
N ARG A 573 13.55 1.80 -16.03
CA ARG A 573 12.10 1.90 -15.77
C ARG A 573 11.37 0.55 -15.67
N GLY A 574 12.07 -0.56 -15.92
CA GLY A 574 11.50 -1.91 -15.99
C GLY A 574 12.56 -2.99 -15.88
N ASN A 575 12.13 -4.26 -15.89
CA ASN A 575 13.03 -5.41 -15.91
C ASN A 575 12.87 -6.12 -17.28
N PRO A 576 13.77 -5.92 -18.25
CA PRO A 576 13.60 -6.41 -19.62
C PRO A 576 13.62 -7.94 -19.73
N VAL A 577 14.18 -8.65 -18.74
CA VAL A 577 14.13 -10.12 -18.65
C VAL A 577 12.71 -10.55 -18.31
N VAL A 578 12.15 -10.00 -17.22
CA VAL A 578 10.78 -10.33 -16.77
C VAL A 578 9.73 -9.84 -17.79
N ASP A 579 9.94 -8.66 -18.40
CA ASP A 579 9.11 -8.17 -19.51
C ASP A 579 9.17 -9.07 -20.75
N TYR A 580 10.28 -9.79 -21.00
CA TYR A 580 10.34 -10.80 -22.06
C TYR A 580 9.58 -12.07 -21.64
N LEU A 581 9.81 -12.57 -20.43
CA LEU A 581 9.15 -13.78 -19.91
C LEU A 581 7.62 -13.62 -19.82
N HIS A 582 7.10 -12.44 -19.46
CA HIS A 582 5.67 -12.13 -19.50
C HIS A 582 5.05 -12.14 -20.91
N ARG A 583 5.84 -11.90 -21.97
CA ARG A 583 5.34 -11.82 -23.37
C ARG A 583 5.52 -13.12 -24.15
N HIS A 584 6.57 -13.87 -23.87
CA HIS A 584 6.96 -15.06 -24.63
C HIS A 584 6.87 -16.37 -23.82
N GLY A 585 6.79 -16.26 -22.48
CA GLY A 585 6.64 -17.40 -21.58
C GLY A 585 5.23 -17.52 -20.99
N LYS A 586 4.98 -18.66 -20.35
CA LYS A 586 3.79 -18.95 -19.55
C LYS A 586 4.27 -19.29 -18.14
N PRO A 587 3.84 -18.58 -17.08
CA PRO A 587 4.22 -18.93 -15.71
C PRO A 587 3.61 -20.28 -15.31
N GLU A 588 4.44 -21.13 -14.70
CA GLU A 588 4.13 -22.49 -14.26
C GLU A 588 3.83 -22.53 -12.75
N GLY A 589 3.31 -23.65 -12.24
CA GLY A 589 2.99 -23.82 -10.83
C GLY A 589 1.82 -22.96 -10.29
N LEU A 590 1.19 -22.13 -11.13
CA LEU A 590 0.01 -21.34 -10.78
C LEU A 590 -1.25 -22.21 -10.58
N MET A 591 -2.16 -21.75 -9.72
CA MET A 591 -3.47 -22.37 -9.52
C MET A 591 -4.29 -22.42 -10.83
N THR A 592 -4.81 -23.60 -11.17
CA THR A 592 -5.85 -23.76 -12.19
C THR A 592 -7.23 -23.46 -11.58
N PRO A 593 -7.98 -22.44 -12.05
CA PRO A 593 -9.29 -22.12 -11.51
C PRO A 593 -10.36 -23.17 -11.89
N LEU A 594 -11.38 -23.30 -11.04
CA LEU A 594 -12.59 -24.05 -11.36
C LEU A 594 -13.45 -23.30 -12.39
N ALA A 595 -14.38 -24.00 -13.04
CA ALA A 595 -15.37 -23.40 -13.93
C ALA A 595 -16.43 -22.56 -13.18
N ASN A 596 -16.66 -22.86 -11.89
CA ASN A 596 -17.49 -22.09 -10.96
C ASN A 596 -16.91 -22.24 -9.54
N ASP A 597 -16.97 -21.18 -8.73
CA ASP A 597 -16.67 -21.25 -7.29
C ASP A 597 -17.60 -22.26 -6.59
N ILE A 598 -17.05 -23.16 -5.77
CA ILE A 598 -17.84 -24.07 -4.93
C ILE A 598 -17.80 -23.57 -3.49
N MET A 599 -18.95 -23.18 -2.93
CA MET A 599 -19.05 -22.76 -1.52
C MET A 599 -18.84 -23.97 -0.59
N ALA A 600 -17.81 -23.92 0.24
CA ALA A 600 -17.41 -25.04 1.11
C ALA A 600 -18.07 -24.98 2.51
N THR A 601 -18.45 -23.79 2.96
CA THR A 601 -19.17 -23.56 4.22
C THR A 601 -20.69 -23.45 3.99
N PRO A 602 -21.55 -24.23 4.68
CA PRO A 602 -22.98 -23.95 4.73
C PRO A 602 -23.24 -22.57 5.36
N PRO A 603 -24.29 -21.83 4.95
CA PRO A 603 -24.65 -20.55 5.54
C PRO A 603 -24.81 -20.61 7.07
N GLY A 604 -24.27 -19.62 7.78
CA GLY A 604 -24.42 -19.45 9.24
C GLY A 604 -23.56 -20.36 10.14
N VAL A 605 -22.89 -21.39 9.61
CA VAL A 605 -22.14 -22.36 10.44
C VAL A 605 -20.76 -21.85 10.90
N ALA A 606 -20.23 -20.81 10.25
CA ALA A 606 -18.85 -20.36 10.39
C ALA A 606 -18.69 -18.97 11.05
N VAL A 607 -19.39 -18.74 12.16
CA VAL A 607 -19.34 -17.48 12.93
C VAL A 607 -18.47 -17.64 14.18
N PHE A 608 -17.64 -16.64 14.50
CA PHE A 608 -16.89 -16.55 15.75
C PHE A 608 -16.84 -15.12 16.29
N ASN A 609 -16.77 -14.98 17.62
CA ASN A 609 -16.58 -13.69 18.26
C ASN A 609 -15.10 -13.35 18.49
N SER A 610 -14.78 -12.09 18.31
CA SER A 610 -13.57 -11.46 18.85
C SER A 610 -13.59 -11.51 20.38
N PRO A 611 -12.45 -11.72 21.08
CA PRO A 611 -12.45 -11.79 22.55
C PRO A 611 -12.81 -10.42 23.16
N SER A 612 -13.27 -10.40 24.41
CA SER A 612 -13.42 -9.15 25.16
C SER A 612 -12.07 -8.52 25.58
N THR A 613 -10.96 -9.26 25.45
CA THR A 613 -9.61 -8.79 25.79
C THR A 613 -8.53 -9.45 24.94
N ASN A 614 -7.53 -8.66 24.56
CA ASN A 614 -6.36 -9.14 23.82
C ASN A 614 -5.28 -9.76 24.70
N GLU A 615 -5.25 -9.47 26.01
CA GLU A 615 -4.17 -9.90 26.90
C GLU A 615 -3.83 -11.41 26.84
N PRO A 616 -4.80 -12.35 26.78
CA PRO A 616 -4.49 -13.78 26.70
C PRO A 616 -3.70 -14.12 25.44
N TYR A 617 -3.92 -13.39 24.35
CA TYR A 617 -3.17 -13.54 23.11
C TYR A 617 -1.76 -12.96 23.26
N SER A 618 -1.64 -11.71 23.73
CA SER A 618 -0.35 -11.03 23.96
C SER A 618 0.59 -11.86 24.85
N LYS A 619 0.04 -12.49 25.89
CA LYS A 619 0.75 -13.40 26.82
C LYS A 619 1.23 -14.70 26.18
N VAL A 620 0.61 -15.15 25.09
CA VAL A 620 0.89 -16.44 24.42
C VAL A 620 1.76 -16.26 23.17
N SER A 621 1.51 -15.24 22.35
CA SER A 621 2.38 -14.88 21.22
C SER A 621 3.66 -14.16 21.67
N GLY A 622 3.61 -13.51 22.84
CA GLY A 622 4.63 -12.56 23.28
C GLY A 622 4.62 -11.24 22.51
N ASP A 623 3.59 -10.98 21.69
CA ASP A 623 3.35 -9.69 21.08
C ASP A 623 2.68 -8.75 22.10
N PHE A 624 3.48 -7.87 22.70
CA PHE A 624 3.05 -6.85 23.65
C PHE A 624 2.89 -5.47 22.99
N ASN A 625 2.55 -5.40 21.70
CA ASN A 625 2.27 -4.12 21.05
C ASN A 625 1.11 -3.40 21.77
N PRO A 626 1.34 -2.21 22.38
CA PRO A 626 0.35 -1.53 23.22
C PRO A 626 -0.98 -1.24 22.55
N ILE A 627 -1.02 -1.07 21.23
CA ILE A 627 -2.25 -0.74 20.48
C ILE A 627 -3.38 -1.78 20.67
N HIS A 628 -3.04 -2.99 21.12
CA HIS A 628 -4.00 -4.07 21.37
C HIS A 628 -4.54 -4.09 22.81
N ILE A 629 -3.84 -3.48 23.77
CA ILE A 629 -4.12 -3.63 25.21
C ILE A 629 -4.28 -2.31 25.96
N ASN A 630 -3.72 -1.20 25.47
CA ASN A 630 -3.63 0.06 26.20
C ASN A 630 -4.29 1.21 25.42
N PRO A 631 -5.39 1.79 25.93
CA PRO A 631 -6.17 2.79 25.19
C PRO A 631 -5.38 4.06 24.87
N TYR A 632 -4.42 4.48 25.71
CA TYR A 632 -3.61 5.67 25.40
C TYR A 632 -2.77 5.50 24.12
N PHE A 633 -2.28 4.28 23.86
CA PHE A 633 -1.51 3.99 22.65
C PHE A 633 -2.42 3.81 21.43
N SER A 634 -3.63 3.24 21.56
CA SER A 634 -4.58 3.22 20.43
C SER A 634 -5.09 4.61 20.08
N ASP A 635 -5.35 5.46 21.08
CA ASP A 635 -5.81 6.84 20.89
C ASP A 635 -4.69 7.68 20.24
N PHE A 636 -3.44 7.54 20.70
CA PHE A 636 -2.26 8.14 20.07
C PHE A 636 -2.00 7.61 18.64
N ALA A 637 -2.28 6.33 18.39
CA ALA A 637 -2.24 5.72 17.06
C ALA A 637 -3.37 6.20 16.12
N SER A 638 -4.34 6.98 16.63
CA SER A 638 -5.58 7.34 15.90
C SER A 638 -6.34 6.10 15.38
N LEU A 639 -6.34 5.03 16.18
CA LEU A 639 -7.12 3.81 15.97
C LEU A 639 -8.52 3.95 16.60
N PRO A 640 -9.52 3.18 16.16
CA PRO A 640 -10.90 3.24 16.71
C PRO A 640 -11.05 2.72 18.15
N GLY A 641 -9.94 2.34 18.80
CA GLY A 641 -9.87 1.69 20.11
C GLY A 641 -8.76 0.63 20.12
N THR A 642 -8.68 -0.16 21.18
CA THR A 642 -7.66 -1.22 21.30
C THR A 642 -7.99 -2.43 20.43
N ILE A 643 -7.62 -2.34 19.14
CA ILE A 643 -7.94 -3.32 18.10
C ILE A 643 -7.43 -4.72 18.44
N THR A 644 -8.09 -5.75 17.91
CA THR A 644 -7.74 -7.15 18.07
C THR A 644 -6.46 -7.48 17.30
N HIS A 645 -5.57 -8.31 17.86
CA HIS A 645 -4.38 -8.76 17.12
C HIS A 645 -4.81 -9.46 15.82
N GLY A 646 -4.33 -8.98 14.66
CA GLY A 646 -4.66 -9.57 13.36
C GLY A 646 -4.36 -11.07 13.33
N MET A 647 -3.20 -11.47 13.89
CA MET A 647 -2.78 -12.86 14.01
C MET A 647 -3.73 -13.74 14.84
N ARG A 648 -4.51 -13.17 15.79
CA ARG A 648 -5.56 -13.92 16.52
C ARG A 648 -6.72 -14.25 15.60
N SER A 649 -7.18 -13.26 14.81
CA SER A 649 -8.31 -13.43 13.90
C SER A 649 -7.96 -14.28 12.68
N SER A 650 -6.70 -14.21 12.22
CA SER A 650 -6.07 -15.16 11.30
C SER A 650 -6.16 -16.59 11.83
N ALA A 651 -5.62 -16.87 13.03
CA ALA A 651 -5.67 -18.21 13.62
C ALA A 651 -7.11 -18.73 13.84
N ALA A 652 -8.03 -17.85 14.26
CA ALA A 652 -9.45 -18.19 14.39
C ALA A 652 -10.10 -18.53 13.03
N THR A 653 -9.76 -17.80 11.98
CA THR A 653 -10.25 -18.06 10.60
C THR A 653 -9.66 -19.36 10.04
N ARG A 654 -8.36 -19.60 10.22
CA ARG A 654 -7.65 -20.82 9.80
C ARG A 654 -8.28 -22.09 10.37
N ARG A 655 -8.75 -22.06 11.63
CA ARG A 655 -9.45 -23.19 12.27
C ARG A 655 -10.68 -23.69 11.48
N TYR A 656 -11.39 -22.80 10.78
CA TYR A 656 -12.52 -23.21 9.93
C TYR A 656 -12.05 -23.92 8.66
N ILE A 657 -10.90 -23.54 8.10
CA ILE A 657 -10.25 -24.26 6.98
C ILE A 657 -9.87 -25.67 7.43
N GLU A 658 -9.23 -25.77 8.59
CA GLU A 658 -8.80 -27.03 9.22
C GLU A 658 -9.99 -27.96 9.54
N THR A 659 -11.11 -27.40 10.01
CA THR A 659 -12.30 -28.18 10.37
C THR A 659 -13.14 -28.56 9.14
N VAL A 660 -13.43 -27.62 8.25
CA VAL A 660 -14.39 -27.79 7.13
C VAL A 660 -13.71 -28.40 5.90
N VAL A 661 -12.56 -27.87 5.48
CA VAL A 661 -11.89 -28.27 4.22
C VAL A 661 -10.92 -29.42 4.46
N ALA A 662 -10.11 -29.32 5.52
CA ALA A 662 -9.16 -30.36 5.89
C ALA A 662 -9.79 -31.52 6.68
N GLN A 663 -11.07 -31.40 7.08
CA GLN A 663 -11.85 -32.44 7.78
C GLN A 663 -11.18 -32.89 9.09
N GLY A 664 -10.64 -31.93 9.86
CA GLY A 664 -9.94 -32.17 11.12
C GLY A 664 -8.48 -32.65 10.98
N ARG A 665 -8.01 -32.95 9.77
CA ARG A 665 -6.63 -33.38 9.50
C ARG A 665 -5.71 -32.19 9.20
N LEU A 666 -5.09 -31.67 10.27
CA LEU A 666 -4.22 -30.48 10.24
C LEU A 666 -3.05 -30.60 9.26
N ASP A 667 -2.53 -31.82 9.07
CA ASP A 667 -1.48 -32.20 8.13
C ASP A 667 -1.79 -31.85 6.66
N ARG A 668 -3.07 -31.70 6.31
CA ARG A 668 -3.48 -31.34 4.95
C ARG A 668 -3.34 -29.86 4.63
N VAL A 669 -3.22 -28.95 5.61
CA VAL A 669 -3.15 -27.50 5.33
C VAL A 669 -1.71 -27.10 5.05
N ILE A 670 -1.34 -27.10 3.76
CA ILE A 670 0.03 -26.93 3.26
C ILE A 670 0.46 -25.46 3.24
N ALA A 671 -0.41 -24.57 2.75
CA ALA A 671 -0.15 -23.12 2.70
C ALA A 671 -1.35 -22.31 3.21
N TYR A 672 -1.10 -21.13 3.77
CA TYR A 672 -2.13 -20.20 4.25
C TYR A 672 -1.62 -18.76 4.28
N ASP A 673 -2.02 -17.96 3.27
CA ASP A 673 -1.81 -16.51 3.20
C ASP A 673 -3.06 -15.77 3.69
N VAL A 674 -2.86 -14.68 4.43
CA VAL A 674 -3.93 -13.80 4.92
C VAL A 674 -3.52 -12.33 4.89
N GLY A 675 -4.34 -11.51 4.21
CA GLY A 675 -4.31 -10.06 4.23
C GLY A 675 -5.27 -9.47 5.28
N PHE A 676 -4.78 -8.47 6.01
CA PHE A 676 -5.50 -7.75 7.07
C PHE A 676 -6.18 -6.49 6.50
N VAL A 677 -7.34 -6.69 5.88
CA VAL A 677 -8.06 -5.65 5.12
C VAL A 677 -8.76 -4.62 6.02
N GLY A 678 -9.25 -5.05 7.19
CA GLY A 678 -10.03 -4.22 8.11
C GLY A 678 -9.68 -4.45 9.58
N MET A 679 -9.92 -3.43 10.40
CA MET A 679 -9.68 -3.47 11.84
C MET A 679 -10.86 -4.13 12.58
N ILE A 680 -10.54 -4.96 13.57
CA ILE A 680 -11.50 -5.73 14.36
C ILE A 680 -11.41 -5.24 15.81
N LEU A 681 -12.53 -4.91 16.44
CA LEU A 681 -12.58 -4.53 17.86
C LEU A 681 -12.81 -5.75 18.78
N PRO A 682 -12.45 -5.67 20.07
CA PRO A 682 -12.84 -6.65 21.07
C PRO A 682 -14.37 -6.80 21.11
N GLY A 683 -14.87 -8.03 21.03
CA GLY A 683 -16.31 -8.32 20.98
C GLY A 683 -17.02 -8.18 19.61
N ASP A 684 -16.33 -7.78 18.52
CA ASP A 684 -16.92 -7.87 17.16
C ASP A 684 -17.29 -9.33 16.82
N GLU A 685 -18.47 -9.53 16.21
CA GLU A 685 -18.90 -10.81 15.63
C GLU A 685 -18.43 -10.93 14.17
N LEU A 686 -17.85 -12.08 13.82
CA LEU A 686 -17.14 -12.30 12.56
C LEU A 686 -17.62 -13.58 11.86
N THR A 687 -18.05 -13.45 10.60
CA THR A 687 -18.50 -14.56 9.74
C THR A 687 -17.43 -14.92 8.72
N VAL A 688 -17.05 -16.20 8.64
CA VAL A 688 -16.05 -16.73 7.71
C VAL A 688 -16.73 -17.42 6.53
N ASN A 689 -16.50 -16.90 5.31
CA ASN A 689 -16.98 -17.50 4.08
C ASN A 689 -15.84 -18.23 3.38
N ILE A 690 -15.99 -19.54 3.09
CA ILE A 690 -14.98 -20.35 2.39
C ILE A 690 -15.52 -20.79 1.03
N LYS A 691 -14.73 -20.56 -0.03
CA LYS A 691 -14.97 -21.02 -1.40
C LYS A 691 -13.79 -21.83 -1.90
N HIS A 692 -14.02 -23.00 -2.48
CA HIS A 692 -13.06 -23.69 -3.32
C HIS A 692 -13.05 -23.01 -4.70
N ILE A 693 -11.88 -22.52 -5.13
CA ILE A 693 -11.71 -21.68 -6.32
C ILE A 693 -10.82 -22.31 -7.40
N GLY A 694 -9.99 -23.29 -7.07
CA GLY A 694 -9.09 -23.93 -8.01
C GLY A 694 -8.25 -25.06 -7.41
N MET A 695 -7.38 -25.64 -8.22
CA MET A 695 -6.43 -26.70 -7.84
C MET A 695 -4.99 -26.26 -8.15
N GLN A 696 -4.03 -26.67 -7.32
CA GLN A 696 -2.61 -26.38 -7.48
C GLN A 696 -1.79 -27.53 -6.90
N ASP A 697 -0.88 -28.14 -7.66
CA ASP A 697 -0.02 -29.25 -7.20
C ASP A 697 -0.78 -30.44 -6.54
N GLY A 698 -2.03 -30.68 -6.92
CA GLY A 698 -2.90 -31.69 -6.28
C GLY A 698 -3.61 -31.22 -5.00
N ASN A 699 -3.36 -30.00 -4.55
CA ASN A 699 -4.03 -29.36 -3.43
C ASN A 699 -5.29 -28.62 -3.89
N ILE A 700 -6.32 -28.64 -3.03
CA ILE A 700 -7.53 -27.84 -3.11
C ILE A 700 -7.16 -26.41 -2.71
N VAL A 701 -7.33 -25.44 -3.61
CA VAL A 701 -7.11 -24.02 -3.30
C VAL A 701 -8.42 -23.38 -2.90
N VAL A 702 -8.50 -22.95 -1.64
CA VAL A 702 -9.67 -22.24 -1.11
C VAL A 702 -9.38 -20.77 -0.90
N LYS A 703 -10.35 -19.92 -1.26
CA LYS A 703 -10.40 -18.51 -0.92
C LYS A 703 -11.32 -18.31 0.27
N VAL A 704 -10.86 -17.51 1.22
CA VAL A 704 -11.56 -17.23 2.48
C VAL A 704 -11.74 -15.74 2.65
N GLN A 705 -12.93 -15.32 3.07
CA GLN A 705 -13.25 -13.93 3.39
C GLN A 705 -13.97 -13.87 4.73
N THR A 706 -13.37 -13.15 5.69
CA THR A 706 -13.98 -12.90 6.99
C THR A 706 -14.59 -11.51 6.97
N VAL A 707 -15.90 -11.44 7.20
CA VAL A 707 -16.68 -10.20 7.29
C VAL A 707 -17.16 -9.98 8.72
N ASN A 708 -17.35 -8.73 9.12
CA ASN A 708 -17.89 -8.39 10.44
C ASN A 708 -19.41 -8.15 10.41
N GLN A 709 -19.98 -7.89 11.58
CA GLN A 709 -21.41 -7.62 11.78
C GLN A 709 -21.95 -6.38 11.06
N ARG A 710 -21.07 -5.55 10.46
CA ARG A 710 -21.42 -4.40 9.62
C ARG A 710 -21.36 -4.72 8.11
N GLY A 711 -21.00 -5.95 7.74
CA GLY A 711 -20.78 -6.38 6.36
C GLY A 711 -19.41 -5.98 5.79
N GLU A 712 -18.53 -5.37 6.59
CA GLU A 712 -17.21 -4.95 6.16
C GLU A 712 -16.26 -6.16 6.10
N LYS A 713 -15.47 -6.29 5.03
CA LYS A 713 -14.44 -7.32 4.93
C LYS A 713 -13.24 -6.97 5.82
N VAL A 714 -12.97 -7.79 6.82
CA VAL A 714 -11.84 -7.59 7.75
C VAL A 714 -10.62 -8.46 7.42
N LEU A 715 -10.81 -9.66 6.87
CA LEU A 715 -9.74 -10.52 6.38
C LEU A 715 -10.05 -11.04 4.98
N GLU A 716 -9.01 -11.18 4.16
CA GLU A 716 -9.05 -11.94 2.92
C GLU A 716 -7.86 -12.91 2.92
N ALA A 717 -8.07 -14.15 2.53
CA ALA A 717 -7.06 -15.20 2.66
C ALA A 717 -7.19 -16.26 1.56
N THR A 718 -6.09 -16.98 1.32
CA THR A 718 -6.06 -18.19 0.49
C THR A 718 -5.36 -19.31 1.23
N ALA A 719 -5.77 -20.57 0.97
CA ALA A 719 -5.10 -21.73 1.55
C ALA A 719 -5.01 -22.88 0.54
N GLU A 720 -3.88 -23.56 0.55
CA GLU A 720 -3.68 -24.83 -0.15
C GLU A 720 -3.94 -25.99 0.82
N VAL A 721 -4.94 -26.81 0.52
CA VAL A 721 -5.32 -27.95 1.35
C VAL A 721 -5.20 -29.24 0.53
N ALA A 722 -4.27 -30.11 0.89
CA ALA A 722 -4.06 -31.40 0.22
C ALA A 722 -5.37 -32.20 0.12
N GLN A 723 -5.60 -32.89 -0.99
CA GLN A 723 -6.76 -33.76 -1.16
C GLN A 723 -6.75 -34.92 -0.12
N PRO A 724 -7.89 -35.60 0.11
CA PRO A 724 -7.89 -36.88 0.80
C PRO A 724 -6.96 -37.89 0.11
N THR A 725 -6.45 -38.86 0.86
CA THR A 725 -5.59 -39.93 0.32
C THR A 725 -6.31 -40.64 -0.81
N THR A 726 -5.81 -40.49 -2.03
CA THR A 726 -6.47 -40.89 -3.27
C THR A 726 -5.64 -41.95 -3.98
N VAL A 727 -6.28 -43.00 -4.50
CA VAL A 727 -5.63 -44.09 -5.25
C VAL A 727 -6.25 -44.12 -6.64
N TYR A 728 -5.42 -44.02 -7.69
CA TYR A 728 -5.87 -44.24 -9.06
C TYR A 728 -5.76 -45.73 -9.39
N VAL A 729 -6.89 -46.32 -9.81
CA VAL A 729 -6.98 -47.73 -10.22
C VAL A 729 -7.35 -47.76 -11.69
N PHE A 730 -6.55 -48.46 -12.50
CA PHE A 730 -6.74 -48.51 -13.95
C PHE A 730 -7.49 -49.77 -14.37
N THR A 731 -8.43 -49.62 -15.31
CA THR A 731 -9.14 -50.76 -15.89
C THR A 731 -8.23 -51.55 -16.84
N GLY A 732 -8.39 -52.87 -16.83
CA GLY A 732 -7.70 -53.79 -17.71
C GLY A 732 -8.49 -54.09 -19.00
N GLN A 733 -7.92 -54.99 -19.81
CA GLN A 733 -8.60 -55.52 -21.00
C GLN A 733 -9.89 -56.26 -20.61
N GLY A 734 -10.96 -56.05 -21.38
CA GLY A 734 -12.31 -56.55 -21.11
C GLY A 734 -13.34 -55.44 -20.85
N SER A 735 -12.90 -54.20 -20.58
CA SER A 735 -13.76 -53.04 -20.32
C SER A 735 -13.94 -52.08 -21.50
N GLN A 736 -13.47 -52.44 -22.71
CA GLN A 736 -13.45 -51.53 -23.87
C GLN A 736 -14.74 -51.57 -24.69
N GLU A 737 -15.37 -50.41 -24.88
CA GLU A 737 -16.64 -50.25 -25.60
C GLU A 737 -16.52 -49.35 -26.84
N ARG A 738 -17.39 -49.58 -27.82
CA ARG A 738 -17.35 -48.87 -29.10
C ARG A 738 -17.88 -47.44 -28.98
N GLY A 739 -16.97 -46.49 -28.83
CA GLY A 739 -17.23 -45.05 -29.03
C GLY A 739 -17.05 -44.17 -27.80
N VAL A 740 -16.84 -44.76 -26.61
CA VAL A 740 -16.77 -44.04 -25.32
C VAL A 740 -15.70 -42.93 -25.31
N GLU A 741 -14.58 -43.15 -26.01
CA GLU A 741 -13.47 -42.18 -26.09
C GLU A 741 -13.81 -40.87 -26.84
N TRP A 742 -14.76 -40.89 -27.77
CA TRP A 742 -14.99 -39.75 -28.68
C TRP A 742 -15.59 -38.53 -27.98
N SER A 743 -16.37 -38.74 -26.92
CA SER A 743 -16.93 -37.67 -26.06
C SER A 743 -15.85 -36.76 -25.46
N PHE A 744 -14.61 -37.25 -25.32
CA PHE A 744 -13.51 -36.47 -24.78
C PHE A 744 -12.80 -35.59 -25.82
N THR A 745 -12.95 -35.85 -27.12
CA THR A 745 -12.19 -35.14 -28.17
C THR A 745 -12.92 -33.96 -28.84
N THR A 746 -14.24 -33.84 -28.67
CA THR A 746 -15.10 -32.92 -29.42
C THR A 746 -15.43 -31.59 -28.72
N THR A 747 -14.74 -31.25 -27.63
CA THR A 747 -14.99 -30.01 -26.86
C THR A 747 -14.42 -28.75 -27.55
N PRO A 748 -14.98 -27.54 -27.28
CA PRO A 748 -14.57 -26.30 -27.96
C PRO A 748 -13.09 -25.89 -27.77
N GLN A 749 -12.48 -26.24 -26.63
CA GLN A 749 -11.02 -26.32 -26.55
C GLN A 749 -10.59 -27.67 -27.13
N PRO A 750 -9.78 -27.72 -28.20
CA PRO A 750 -9.26 -28.98 -28.71
C PRO A 750 -8.35 -29.60 -27.65
N ARG A 751 -8.83 -30.67 -27.01
CA ARG A 751 -8.05 -31.49 -26.08
C ARG A 751 -7.02 -32.30 -26.88
N ALA A 752 -5.97 -31.62 -27.33
CA ALA A 752 -4.86 -32.24 -28.04
C ALA A 752 -4.28 -33.38 -27.17
N PRO A 753 -4.11 -34.61 -27.72
CA PRO A 753 -3.70 -35.77 -26.95
C PRO A 753 -2.31 -35.54 -26.32
N CYS A 754 -2.32 -35.31 -25.02
CA CYS A 754 -1.23 -34.68 -24.29
C CYS A 754 0.04 -35.55 -24.29
N GLY A 755 1.11 -35.06 -24.90
CA GLY A 755 2.43 -35.72 -24.90
C GLY A 755 2.56 -36.96 -25.79
N MET A 756 1.51 -37.38 -26.50
CA MET A 756 1.63 -38.42 -27.53
C MET A 756 2.50 -37.91 -28.66
N ARG A 757 3.71 -38.48 -28.84
CA ARG A 757 4.53 -38.22 -30.04
C ARG A 757 3.65 -38.39 -31.29
N PRO A 758 3.77 -37.51 -32.30
CA PRO A 758 3.02 -37.66 -33.55
C PRO A 758 3.13 -39.07 -34.14
N THR A 759 4.25 -39.78 -33.94
CA THR A 759 4.49 -41.17 -34.35
C THR A 759 3.49 -42.21 -33.85
N LEU A 760 2.71 -41.98 -32.79
CA LEU A 760 1.67 -42.91 -32.32
C LEU A 760 0.29 -42.67 -32.95
N ILE A 761 0.04 -41.44 -33.42
CA ILE A 761 -1.21 -41.03 -34.07
C ILE A 761 -1.04 -41.03 -35.60
N SER A 762 0.18 -40.85 -36.08
CA SER A 762 0.58 -40.82 -37.49
C SER A 762 0.87 -42.23 -38.01
N PRO A 763 0.46 -42.57 -39.25
CA PRO A 763 0.79 -43.85 -39.89
C PRO A 763 2.30 -44.05 -40.16
N GLN A 764 3.15 -43.05 -39.88
CA GLN A 764 4.61 -43.12 -40.09
C GLN A 764 5.34 -44.20 -39.26
N SER A 765 4.73 -44.74 -38.20
CA SER A 765 5.30 -45.82 -37.38
C SER A 765 4.96 -47.21 -37.93
N MET A 766 3.67 -47.56 -37.94
CA MET A 766 3.14 -48.90 -38.23
C MET A 766 2.06 -48.90 -39.35
N GLY A 767 1.94 -47.83 -40.14
CA GLY A 767 1.10 -47.80 -41.34
C GLY A 767 -0.43 -47.62 -41.14
N SER A 768 -0.95 -47.75 -39.92
CA SER A 768 -2.31 -47.32 -39.55
C SER A 768 -2.28 -46.35 -38.36
N PRO A 769 -3.04 -45.25 -38.39
CA PRO A 769 -3.25 -44.43 -37.22
C PRO A 769 -4.14 -45.18 -36.21
N ILE A 770 -3.79 -45.18 -34.92
CA ILE A 770 -4.52 -45.96 -33.90
C ILE A 770 -5.97 -45.47 -33.71
N ILE A 771 -6.24 -44.20 -34.02
CA ILE A 771 -7.56 -43.57 -33.95
C ILE A 771 -8.59 -44.15 -34.95
N GLU A 772 -8.13 -44.88 -35.98
CA GLU A 772 -9.02 -45.64 -36.89
C GLU A 772 -9.36 -47.03 -36.34
N ILE A 773 -8.46 -47.63 -35.56
CA ILE A 773 -8.67 -48.92 -34.90
C ILE A 773 -9.80 -48.78 -33.84
N VAL A 774 -9.82 -47.65 -33.13
CA VAL A 774 -10.89 -47.27 -32.17
C VAL A 774 -12.29 -47.20 -32.81
N LYS A 775 -12.42 -46.95 -34.12
CA LYS A 775 -13.72 -46.94 -34.82
C LYS A 775 -14.33 -48.34 -35.00
N ASN A 776 -13.57 -49.38 -34.64
CA ASN A 776 -13.91 -50.80 -34.75
C ASN A 776 -14.24 -51.27 -36.19
N PRO A 777 -13.34 -51.09 -37.17
CA PRO A 777 -13.46 -51.75 -38.45
C PRO A 777 -13.18 -53.26 -38.28
N LYS A 778 -13.97 -54.12 -38.92
CA LYS A 778 -13.83 -55.59 -38.81
C LYS A 778 -12.48 -56.11 -39.29
N GLU A 779 -11.86 -55.38 -40.22
CA GLU A 779 -10.56 -55.63 -40.81
C GLU A 779 -9.86 -54.29 -41.08
N LYS A 780 -8.51 -54.31 -41.13
CA LYS A 780 -7.73 -53.17 -41.62
C LYS A 780 -6.63 -53.67 -42.55
N THR A 781 -6.44 -52.93 -43.64
CA THR A 781 -5.32 -53.12 -44.57
C THR A 781 -4.23 -52.08 -44.29
N ILE A 782 -2.97 -52.53 -44.27
CA ILE A 782 -1.76 -51.71 -44.18
C ILE A 782 -1.07 -51.74 -45.55
N HIS A 783 -0.87 -50.58 -46.18
CA HIS A 783 -0.27 -50.49 -47.52
C HIS A 783 1.18 -50.01 -47.43
N PHE A 784 2.12 -50.74 -48.05
CA PHE A 784 3.56 -50.47 -48.00
C PHE A 784 4.06 -49.67 -49.22
N GLY A 785 3.33 -48.63 -49.61
CA GLY A 785 3.65 -47.78 -50.75
C GLY A 785 4.89 -46.87 -50.54
N GLY A 786 5.79 -46.87 -51.53
CA GLY A 786 6.95 -45.98 -51.60
C GLY A 786 7.99 -46.17 -50.49
N ILE A 787 8.96 -45.23 -50.42
CA ILE A 787 10.10 -45.29 -49.50
C ILE A 787 9.63 -45.38 -48.03
N LYS A 788 8.61 -44.60 -47.65
CA LYS A 788 8.02 -44.63 -46.29
C LYS A 788 7.34 -45.97 -46.00
N GLY A 789 6.63 -46.55 -46.97
CA GLY A 789 5.99 -47.86 -46.84
C GLY A 789 6.99 -49.02 -46.68
N GLN A 790 8.12 -48.98 -47.40
CA GLN A 790 9.19 -49.96 -47.22
C GLN A 790 9.81 -49.92 -45.81
N ALA A 791 10.05 -48.73 -45.26
CA ALA A 791 10.55 -48.58 -43.89
C ALA A 791 9.56 -49.12 -42.84
N ILE A 792 8.25 -48.98 -43.06
CA ILE A 792 7.22 -49.58 -42.20
C ILE A 792 7.22 -51.11 -42.35
N ARG A 793 7.28 -51.64 -43.59
CA ARG A 793 7.38 -53.08 -43.87
C ARG A 793 8.58 -53.71 -43.16
N GLN A 794 9.72 -53.03 -43.13
CA GLN A 794 10.93 -53.53 -42.46
C GLN A 794 10.69 -53.70 -40.96
N ARG A 795 10.09 -52.71 -40.28
CA ARG A 795 9.72 -52.83 -38.85
C ARG A 795 8.79 -54.01 -38.56
N TYR A 796 7.90 -54.37 -39.49
CA TYR A 796 7.06 -55.57 -39.35
C TYR A 796 7.87 -56.88 -39.51
N MET A 797 8.93 -56.89 -40.31
CA MET A 797 9.84 -58.03 -40.50
C MET A 797 10.88 -58.15 -39.37
N ASP A 798 11.21 -57.05 -38.71
CA ASP A 798 12.16 -56.95 -37.59
C ASP A 798 11.52 -57.35 -36.24
N MET A 799 10.19 -57.44 -36.16
CA MET A 799 9.52 -57.94 -34.96
C MET A 799 9.87 -59.41 -34.73
N THR A 800 10.44 -59.69 -33.56
CA THR A 800 10.67 -61.04 -33.05
C THR A 800 10.00 -61.20 -31.68
N TYR A 801 9.77 -62.45 -31.28
CA TYR A 801 9.34 -62.82 -29.94
C TYR A 801 10.10 -64.07 -29.50
N ASP A 802 10.57 -64.08 -28.25
CA ASP A 802 11.29 -65.21 -27.69
C ASP A 802 10.32 -66.21 -27.07
N THR A 803 10.59 -67.49 -27.29
CA THR A 803 9.87 -68.62 -26.71
C THR A 803 10.86 -69.57 -26.07
N MET A 804 10.49 -70.24 -24.98
CA MET A 804 11.25 -71.39 -24.49
C MET A 804 10.64 -72.66 -25.10
N ASP A 805 11.48 -73.56 -25.60
CA ASP A 805 11.04 -74.92 -25.91
C ASP A 805 10.92 -75.78 -24.64
N LYS A 806 10.46 -77.02 -24.81
CA LYS A 806 10.22 -77.96 -23.70
C LYS A 806 11.51 -78.34 -22.94
N ASP A 807 12.66 -78.09 -23.55
CA ASP A 807 13.98 -78.40 -23.03
C ASP A 807 14.66 -77.15 -22.42
N GLY A 808 13.93 -76.02 -22.34
CA GLY A 808 14.35 -74.77 -21.71
C GLY A 808 15.16 -73.82 -22.60
N ASN A 809 15.36 -74.15 -23.89
CA ASN A 809 16.16 -73.33 -24.79
C ASN A 809 15.35 -72.15 -25.33
N VAL A 810 15.92 -70.96 -25.30
CA VAL A 810 15.30 -69.75 -25.87
C VAL A 810 15.43 -69.78 -27.40
N LYS A 811 14.29 -69.76 -28.07
CA LYS A 811 14.13 -69.68 -29.53
C LYS A 811 13.42 -68.38 -29.90
N THR A 812 14.18 -67.48 -30.50
CA THR A 812 13.68 -66.24 -31.12
C THR A 812 12.93 -66.58 -32.40
N LEU A 813 11.63 -66.30 -32.43
CA LEU A 813 10.73 -66.54 -33.55
C LEU A 813 10.23 -65.22 -34.15
N ARG A 814 9.76 -65.24 -35.40
CA ARG A 814 9.08 -64.09 -36.03
C ARG A 814 7.57 -64.31 -36.02
N PRO A 815 6.72 -63.30 -35.73
CA PRO A 815 5.27 -63.45 -35.73
C PRO A 815 4.72 -63.94 -37.07
N VAL A 816 3.84 -64.94 -37.04
CA VAL A 816 3.21 -65.47 -38.25
C VAL A 816 2.09 -64.54 -38.70
N LEU A 817 2.44 -63.58 -39.57
CA LEU A 817 1.49 -62.70 -40.26
C LEU A 817 0.77 -63.50 -41.37
N CYS A 818 -0.29 -64.23 -40.98
CA CYS A 818 -1.08 -65.12 -41.84
C CYS A 818 -1.86 -64.38 -42.97
N ALA A 819 -1.14 -63.90 -43.98
CA ALA A 819 -1.69 -63.33 -45.21
C ALA A 819 -0.77 -63.60 -46.43
N TRP A 820 -0.11 -64.77 -46.48
CA TRP A 820 0.79 -65.19 -47.57
C TRP A 820 0.22 -66.41 -48.34
N SER A 821 -0.99 -66.28 -48.87
CA SER A 821 -1.63 -67.32 -49.69
C SER A 821 -1.22 -67.23 -51.17
N CYS A 822 0.03 -67.55 -51.47
CA CYS A 822 0.44 -67.90 -52.83
C CYS A 822 0.26 -69.41 -53.01
N ASN A 823 -0.79 -69.83 -53.73
CA ASN A 823 -0.96 -71.24 -54.06
C ASN A 823 0.10 -71.69 -55.06
N ALA A 824 0.84 -72.75 -54.68
CA ALA A 824 1.58 -73.69 -55.53
C ALA A 824 2.36 -73.15 -56.75
N GLY A 825 3.70 -73.12 -56.59
CA GLY A 825 4.64 -73.49 -57.65
C GLY A 825 5.00 -72.41 -58.67
N ASP A 826 6.03 -71.62 -58.35
CA ASP A 826 7.11 -71.35 -59.31
C ASP A 826 8.40 -70.82 -58.62
N GLY A 827 9.45 -70.55 -59.41
CA GLY A 827 10.81 -70.23 -58.96
C GLY A 827 11.05 -68.87 -58.23
N PRO A 828 12.32 -68.55 -57.90
CA PRO A 828 12.68 -67.58 -56.86
C PRO A 828 12.61 -66.09 -57.29
N VAL A 829 11.41 -65.56 -57.53
CA VAL A 829 11.17 -64.10 -57.73
C VAL A 829 9.97 -63.60 -56.92
N ALA A 830 10.15 -63.41 -55.61
CA ALA A 830 9.12 -62.89 -54.71
C ALA A 830 8.89 -61.37 -54.88
N ARG A 831 8.18 -60.97 -55.94
CA ARG A 831 7.75 -59.56 -56.15
C ARG A 831 6.38 -59.26 -55.52
N SER A 832 6.35 -58.18 -54.74
CA SER A 832 5.17 -57.36 -54.43
C SER A 832 3.87 -58.05 -53.95
N CYS A 833 3.83 -58.45 -52.68
CA CYS A 833 2.64 -58.15 -51.86
C CYS A 833 2.79 -56.73 -51.32
N GLY A 834 1.96 -55.79 -51.77
CA GLY A 834 1.99 -54.39 -51.34
C GLY A 834 1.24 -54.12 -50.02
N GLU A 835 0.56 -55.12 -49.48
CA GLU A 835 -0.48 -54.96 -48.45
C GLU A 835 -0.45 -56.08 -47.40
N ILE A 836 -0.87 -55.77 -46.17
CA ILE A 836 -1.18 -56.75 -45.12
C ILE A 836 -2.60 -56.48 -44.60
N ARG A 837 -3.40 -57.54 -44.45
CA ARG A 837 -4.80 -57.48 -43.99
C ARG A 837 -4.92 -58.22 -42.67
N THR A 838 -5.40 -57.56 -41.61
CA THR A 838 -5.51 -58.16 -40.26
C THR A 838 -6.91 -57.98 -39.66
N SER A 839 -7.34 -58.99 -38.90
CA SER A 839 -8.48 -58.88 -37.99
C SER A 839 -8.08 -58.03 -36.78
N ILE A 840 -8.95 -57.10 -36.40
CA ILE A 840 -8.75 -56.25 -35.22
C ILE A 840 -9.58 -56.81 -34.06
N GLN A 841 -8.89 -57.28 -33.02
CA GLN A 841 -9.44 -57.17 -31.66
C GLN A 841 -9.07 -55.78 -31.12
N MET A 842 -9.96 -55.18 -30.31
CA MET A 842 -9.59 -53.98 -29.57
C MET A 842 -8.57 -54.37 -28.48
N ASP A 843 -7.31 -54.07 -28.78
CA ASP A 843 -6.12 -54.46 -28.04
C ASP A 843 -5.92 -53.64 -26.74
N HIS A 844 -5.14 -54.19 -25.81
CA HIS A 844 -4.62 -53.55 -24.60
C HIS A 844 -4.10 -52.12 -24.83
N ARG A 845 -3.55 -51.84 -26.02
CA ARG A 845 -3.08 -50.51 -26.45
C ARG A 845 -4.17 -49.44 -26.42
N VAL A 846 -5.42 -49.77 -26.77
CA VAL A 846 -6.53 -48.81 -26.77
C VAL A 846 -6.87 -48.41 -25.33
N VAL A 847 -7.08 -49.40 -24.45
CA VAL A 847 -7.34 -49.18 -23.02
C VAL A 847 -6.20 -48.38 -22.37
N SER A 848 -4.95 -48.73 -22.69
CA SER A 848 -3.75 -48.01 -22.21
C SER A 848 -3.75 -46.53 -22.64
N ILE A 849 -4.04 -46.24 -23.91
CA ILE A 849 -4.07 -44.87 -24.43
C ILE A 849 -5.25 -44.08 -23.82
N SER A 850 -6.40 -44.72 -23.62
CA SER A 850 -7.55 -44.10 -22.95
C SER A 850 -7.18 -43.69 -21.52
N ASN A 851 -6.65 -44.63 -20.73
CA ASN A 851 -6.24 -44.40 -19.35
C ASN A 851 -5.19 -43.29 -19.26
N VAL A 852 -4.14 -43.32 -20.09
CA VAL A 852 -3.10 -42.28 -20.12
C VAL A 852 -3.66 -40.92 -20.56
N THR A 853 -4.59 -40.87 -21.51
CA THR A 853 -5.20 -39.61 -21.97
C THR A 853 -6.10 -39.00 -20.90
N GLN A 854 -6.89 -39.82 -20.19
CA GLN A 854 -7.72 -39.38 -19.07
C GLN A 854 -6.87 -38.90 -17.89
N VAL A 855 -5.79 -39.61 -17.53
CA VAL A 855 -4.83 -39.16 -16.51
C VAL A 855 -4.16 -37.86 -16.93
N ALA A 856 -3.66 -37.74 -18.16
CA ALA A 856 -3.00 -36.51 -18.61
C ALA A 856 -3.96 -35.30 -18.68
N PHE A 857 -5.27 -35.54 -18.89
CA PHE A 857 -6.30 -34.51 -18.76
C PHE A 857 -6.54 -34.12 -17.29
N LEU A 858 -6.60 -35.09 -16.36
CA LEU A 858 -6.69 -34.82 -14.92
C LEU A 858 -5.44 -34.09 -14.41
N GLU A 859 -4.23 -34.52 -14.79
CA GLU A 859 -2.97 -33.80 -14.57
C GLU A 859 -3.12 -32.35 -15.05
N SER A 860 -3.54 -32.10 -16.30
CA SER A 860 -3.69 -30.74 -16.84
C SER A 860 -4.69 -29.82 -16.10
N ARG A 861 -5.47 -30.34 -15.14
CA ARG A 861 -6.43 -29.59 -14.32
C ARG A 861 -6.13 -29.58 -12.82
N ILE A 862 -5.34 -30.53 -12.34
CA ILE A 862 -5.04 -30.75 -10.91
C ILE A 862 -3.56 -30.46 -10.61
N TYR A 863 -2.69 -30.75 -11.58
CA TYR A 863 -1.25 -30.53 -11.61
C TYR A 863 -0.91 -29.76 -12.90
N PRO A 864 -1.29 -28.46 -13.03
CA PRO A 864 -0.79 -27.61 -14.11
C PRO A 864 0.75 -27.70 -14.10
N LYS A 865 1.31 -28.24 -15.19
CA LYS A 865 2.39 -29.24 -15.13
C LYS A 865 3.63 -28.87 -14.30
N ALA A 866 4.26 -29.92 -13.77
CA ALA A 866 5.69 -29.97 -13.47
C ALA A 866 6.46 -30.83 -14.51
#